data_AF-A0A2K8XPW8-F1
#
_entry.id   AF-A0A2K8XPW8-F1
#
_cell.length_a   1.000
_cell.length_b   1.000
_cell.length_c   1.000
_cell.angle_alpha   90.00
_cell.angle_beta   90.00
_cell.angle_gamma   90.00
#
_symmetry.space_group_name_H-M   'P 1'
#
loop_
_entity.id
_entity.type
_entity.pdbx_description
1 polymer ?
#
loop_
_entity_poly.entity_id
_entity_poly.type
_entity_poly.pdbx_seq_one_letter_code
_entity_poly.pdbx_strand_id
1 'polypeptide(L)'
;MTNDLDYNIFKAIEQDKKLTEIYLGYKPFDWFFTKAKYSATCTEAVEFTLFDKTICGLLNIENALSFEEIGEILGFNVTDNPSQKKYKDFAEYEILKDALQSLEEFEMITTGDNSYSYCQLTDIGKEYFQKGKKFKVHTNKQFELYFDNTNNDHSIAKDNFEFLKSVNAEENSINSRINYEDEQLLKSFSENQIPEIYNVQKMNSFKDSVLIEKEHKSATLYAVFLVDAISGKYRTLVYEEYSKTTKDYFSSFLHENKVNADNLFFQILQKYGIYQNPNSNDFSYREVLIKSQKEIERIIAEDKNISEKIAKNINQLKFIEPFMFIDKLDTIIKNSENEVWLMFNKVSGLLIETLSKIIIDIKDKYLFIYLPVSVDLETELEEFKSKVSETLNSYLIIGNIDEFNVITENSNKTSIYKKEIFPLEINKKSIKYQFVKKYSNVDIKEHIDTFRRDFADEYVENISNEIDSLIAKKINSDDLSNYSIEEIKDIDFKITPFNNVTEYDLILSEIKENKIALLNAVKNAKNGKIESFIASMLEELKSLELSEERKFKTLQSKINKEKEKFKEIESGLFLELEKKFLLKEKEFELIKKRKSIIIDTNILIEEPKIIDIIGSLQNIIFSAKVIDELDGLKNRSETKEKAQEAIREIRKHQKNRNISFNTSKVDNLPDDLNKKSPDNMILSVALQYQKRNPILLTNDKGLQIKAEMLEIPAKTITELTSLLSLSKRNRTNNRKKR
;
A
#
# COMPACT_ATOMS: atom_id res chain seq x y z
N MET A 1 -20.51 2.46 29.51
CA MET A 1 -21.09 2.50 28.15
C MET A 1 -20.22 3.44 27.37
N THR A 2 -19.81 3.04 26.18
CA THR A 2 -18.66 3.62 25.49
C THR A 2 -19.10 4.71 24.51
N ASN A 3 -18.97 5.96 24.93
CA ASN A 3 -18.90 7.09 24.01
C ASN A 3 -17.54 7.02 23.29
N ASP A 4 -17.45 7.44 22.02
CA ASP A 4 -16.21 7.48 21.24
C ASP A 4 -15.07 8.18 21.98
N LEU A 5 -15.41 9.21 22.76
CA LEU A 5 -14.49 9.91 23.64
C LEU A 5 -13.82 8.99 24.69
N ASP A 6 -14.57 8.09 25.32
CA ASP A 6 -14.08 7.18 26.36
C ASP A 6 -13.08 6.17 25.78
N TYR A 7 -13.33 5.71 24.54
CA TYR A 7 -12.40 4.85 23.80
C TYR A 7 -11.14 5.60 23.36
N ASN A 8 -11.29 6.82 22.83
CA ASN A 8 -10.14 7.64 22.43
C ASN A 8 -9.24 7.97 23.63
N ILE A 9 -9.82 8.25 24.80
CA ILE A 9 -9.09 8.42 26.06
C ILE A 9 -8.36 7.14 26.43
N PHE A 10 -9.03 5.97 26.41
CA PHE A 10 -8.38 4.70 26.70
C PHE A 10 -7.17 4.46 25.78
N LYS A 11 -7.32 4.74 24.48
CA LYS A 11 -6.23 4.61 23.50
C LYS A 11 -5.07 5.56 23.77
N ALA A 12 -5.36 6.81 24.15
CA ALA A 12 -4.32 7.79 24.45
C ALA A 12 -3.51 7.42 25.71
N ILE A 13 -4.13 6.76 26.70
CA ILE A 13 -3.45 6.40 27.96
C ILE A 13 -2.86 4.99 27.96
N GLU A 14 -3.21 4.13 27.01
CA GLU A 14 -2.83 2.71 26.99
C GLU A 14 -1.30 2.49 27.06
N GLN A 15 -0.52 3.36 26.41
CA GLN A 15 0.95 3.25 26.39
C GLN A 15 1.60 3.66 27.72
N ASP A 16 1.04 4.66 28.40
CA ASP A 16 1.60 5.22 29.64
C ASP A 16 1.06 4.54 30.91
N LYS A 17 -0.02 3.77 30.76
CA LYS A 17 -0.75 3.13 31.86
C LYS A 17 -0.10 1.79 32.23
N LYS A 18 0.13 1.56 33.51
CA LYS A 18 0.59 0.25 34.02
C LYS A 18 -0.55 -0.77 34.02
N LEU A 19 -0.23 -2.06 33.97
CA LEU A 19 -1.25 -3.12 34.12
C LEU A 19 -1.93 -3.11 35.50
N THR A 20 -1.24 -2.63 36.54
CA THR A 20 -1.83 -2.48 37.88
C THR A 20 -2.72 -1.25 38.00
N GLU A 21 -2.59 -0.27 37.11
CA GLU A 21 -3.46 0.89 37.08
C GLU A 21 -4.76 0.50 36.38
N ILE A 22 -5.90 0.96 36.88
CA ILE A 22 -7.22 0.67 36.35
C ILE A 22 -7.86 1.98 35.92
N TYR A 23 -8.38 2.00 34.70
CA TYR A 23 -9.08 3.16 34.19
C TYR A 23 -10.51 3.22 34.75
N LEU A 24 -10.81 4.29 35.49
CA LEU A 24 -12.13 4.52 36.11
C LEU A 24 -13.03 5.49 35.33
N GLY A 25 -12.52 6.12 34.27
CA GLY A 25 -13.25 7.11 33.50
C GLY A 25 -12.65 8.51 33.63
N TYR A 26 -13.42 9.48 33.11
CA TYR A 26 -13.01 10.86 32.99
C TYR A 26 -14.07 11.85 33.46
N LYS A 27 -13.64 13.11 33.67
CA LYS A 27 -14.49 14.27 33.91
C LYS A 27 -14.02 15.49 33.12
N PRO A 28 -14.92 16.18 32.39
CA PRO A 28 -14.58 17.44 31.75
C PRO A 28 -14.36 18.53 32.80
N PHE A 29 -13.45 19.45 32.51
CA PHE A 29 -13.25 20.70 33.23
C PHE A 29 -12.70 21.76 32.27
N ASP A 30 -12.94 23.03 32.60
CA ASP A 30 -12.55 24.14 31.74
C ASP A 30 -11.21 24.73 32.16
N TRP A 31 -10.37 25.05 31.16
CA TRP A 31 -9.12 25.76 31.31
C TRP A 31 -9.24 27.16 30.75
N PHE A 32 -9.03 28.17 31.59
CA PHE A 32 -9.15 29.57 31.20
C PHE A 32 -7.78 30.17 30.92
N PHE A 33 -7.67 30.85 29.78
CA PHE A 33 -6.47 31.60 29.39
C PHE A 33 -6.85 32.89 28.63
N THR A 34 -5.88 33.76 28.39
CA THR A 34 -6.10 35.01 27.65
C THR A 34 -5.02 35.20 26.61
N LYS A 35 -5.45 35.52 25.39
CA LYS A 35 -4.58 35.95 24.31
C LYS A 35 -4.64 37.47 24.25
N ALA A 36 -3.51 38.14 24.41
CA ALA A 36 -3.46 39.60 24.38
C ALA A 36 -2.44 40.09 23.35
N LYS A 37 -2.84 41.11 22.60
CA LYS A 37 -2.05 41.73 21.55
C LYS A 37 -1.57 43.10 22.00
N TYR A 38 -0.28 43.35 21.86
CA TYR A 38 0.40 44.55 22.29
C TYR A 38 1.05 45.27 21.13
N SER A 39 1.25 46.58 21.30
CA SER A 39 2.14 47.41 20.49
C SER A 39 3.15 48.06 21.41
N ALA A 40 4.44 47.99 21.09
CA ALA A 40 5.49 48.61 21.89
C ALA A 40 6.63 49.14 21.03
N THR A 41 7.47 49.99 21.61
CA THR A 41 8.76 50.35 21.03
C THR A 41 9.75 49.24 21.35
N CYS A 42 10.20 48.51 20.32
CA CYS A 42 11.12 47.39 20.47
C CYS A 42 12.53 47.78 20.04
N THR A 43 13.50 47.31 20.80
CA THR A 43 14.93 47.51 20.57
C THR A 43 15.55 46.15 20.29
N GLU A 44 16.13 45.99 19.10
CA GLU A 44 16.82 44.79 18.67
C GLU A 44 18.32 45.04 18.65
N ALA A 45 19.10 44.19 19.32
CA ALA A 45 20.55 44.32 19.34
C ALA A 45 21.18 43.61 18.15
N VAL A 46 22.13 44.29 17.51
CA VAL A 46 22.91 43.80 16.38
C VAL A 46 24.38 43.79 16.79
N GLU A 47 25.04 42.64 16.61
CA GLU A 47 26.46 42.49 16.90
C GLU A 47 27.29 43.45 16.05
N PHE A 48 28.33 44.04 16.65
CA PHE A 48 29.29 44.83 15.90
C PHE A 48 30.08 43.96 14.93
N THR A 49 30.28 44.49 13.72
CA THR A 49 31.35 44.01 12.86
C THR A 49 32.72 44.42 13.42
N LEU A 50 33.79 43.81 12.91
CA LEU A 50 35.15 44.25 13.26
C LEU A 50 35.37 45.72 12.90
N PHE A 51 34.78 46.18 11.79
CA PHE A 51 34.85 47.57 11.34
C PHE A 51 34.08 48.50 12.28
N ASP A 52 32.84 48.15 12.67
CA ASP A 52 32.04 48.93 13.63
C ASP A 52 32.85 49.18 14.92
N LYS A 53 33.42 48.10 15.48
CA LYS A 53 34.21 48.18 16.72
C LYS A 53 35.45 49.04 16.55
N THR A 54 36.15 48.93 15.42
CA THR A 54 37.40 49.67 15.17
C THR A 54 37.13 51.15 14.92
N ILE A 55 36.16 51.46 14.06
CA ILE A 55 35.78 52.84 13.71
C ILE A 55 35.23 53.56 14.95
N CYS A 56 34.29 52.96 15.69
CA CYS A 56 33.79 53.55 16.93
C CYS A 56 34.92 53.70 17.97
N GLY A 57 35.87 52.76 18.03
CA GLY A 57 37.04 52.89 18.88
C GLY A 57 37.91 54.10 18.54
N LEU A 58 38.17 54.34 17.25
CA LEU A 58 38.90 55.51 16.76
C LEU A 58 38.15 56.81 17.09
N LEU A 59 36.86 56.88 16.77
CA LEU A 59 36.00 58.05 17.01
C LEU A 59 35.68 58.30 18.49
N ASN A 60 35.96 57.34 19.37
CA ASN A 60 35.87 57.53 20.81
C ASN A 60 37.15 58.10 21.42
N ILE A 61 38.30 57.95 20.73
CA ILE A 61 39.58 58.55 21.10
C ILE A 61 39.69 59.95 20.49
N GLU A 62 39.43 60.05 19.19
CA GLU A 62 39.48 61.27 18.40
C GLU A 62 38.07 61.87 18.28
N ASN A 63 37.90 63.14 18.65
CA ASN A 63 36.57 63.76 18.74
C ASN A 63 35.84 63.83 17.38
N ALA A 64 36.57 63.93 16.27
CA ALA A 64 36.03 63.86 14.92
C ALA A 64 37.15 63.50 13.94
N LEU A 65 36.86 62.67 12.93
CA LEU A 65 37.78 62.30 11.85
C LEU A 65 37.07 62.33 10.49
N SER A 66 37.76 62.73 9.42
CA SER A 66 37.24 62.63 8.06
C SER A 66 37.30 61.20 7.50
N PHE A 67 36.59 60.94 6.41
CA PHE A 67 36.66 59.66 5.68
C PHE A 67 38.09 59.24 5.34
N GLU A 68 38.91 60.20 4.87
CA GLU A 68 40.31 59.98 4.51
C GLU A 68 41.17 59.65 5.72
N GLU A 69 40.97 60.34 6.85
CA GLU A 69 41.73 60.12 8.08
C GLU A 69 41.42 58.75 8.67
N ILE A 70 40.15 58.33 8.69
CA ILE A 70 39.75 56.99 9.13
C ILE A 70 40.37 55.93 8.20
N GLY A 71 40.29 56.15 6.87
CA GLY A 71 40.91 55.26 5.89
C GLY A 71 42.42 55.13 6.08
N GLU A 72 43.13 56.25 6.29
CA GLU A 72 44.58 56.25 6.51
C GLU A 72 44.98 55.52 7.81
N ILE A 73 44.24 55.71 8.90
CA ILE A 73 44.49 55.01 10.17
C ILE A 73 44.24 53.50 10.04
N LEU A 74 43.21 53.10 9.29
CA LEU A 74 42.90 51.69 9.02
C LEU A 74 43.82 51.05 7.98
N GLY A 75 44.64 51.85 7.27
CA GLY A 75 45.53 51.39 6.21
C GLY A 75 44.84 51.17 4.85
N PHE A 76 43.64 51.73 4.66
CA PHE A 76 42.89 51.66 3.42
C PHE A 76 43.28 52.79 2.45
N ASN A 77 43.40 52.46 1.18
CA ASN A 77 43.66 53.41 0.10
C ASN A 77 42.35 53.97 -0.44
N VAL A 78 41.74 54.89 0.31
CA VAL A 78 40.41 55.43 -0.05
C VAL A 78 40.45 56.68 -0.94
N THR A 79 41.63 57.26 -1.17
CA THR A 79 41.85 58.44 -2.01
C THR A 79 42.99 58.25 -3.01
N ASP A 80 42.92 58.98 -4.13
CA ASP A 80 44.00 59.08 -5.09
C ASP A 80 44.96 60.21 -4.72
N ASN A 81 46.22 59.87 -4.48
CA ASN A 81 47.33 60.82 -4.43
C ASN A 81 48.53 60.30 -5.26
N PRO A 82 48.47 60.48 -6.59
CA PRO A 82 49.51 59.99 -7.51
C PRO A 82 50.91 60.54 -7.19
N SER A 83 51.01 61.75 -6.62
CA SER A 83 52.27 62.39 -6.22
C SER A 83 52.97 61.66 -5.08
N GLN A 84 52.23 60.92 -4.25
CA GLN A 84 52.75 60.07 -3.17
C GLN A 84 52.67 58.57 -3.49
N LYS A 85 52.35 58.20 -4.74
CA LYS A 85 52.10 56.82 -5.19
C LYS A 85 50.99 56.10 -4.41
N LYS A 86 50.00 56.84 -3.88
CA LYS A 86 48.76 56.27 -3.32
C LYS A 86 47.67 56.30 -4.39
N TYR A 87 47.02 55.18 -4.65
CA TYR A 87 45.93 55.05 -5.62
C TYR A 87 44.71 54.46 -4.94
N LYS A 88 43.52 54.99 -5.26
CA LYS A 88 42.26 54.56 -4.66
C LYS A 88 41.96 53.10 -5.00
N ASP A 89 41.77 52.28 -3.97
CA ASP A 89 41.17 50.96 -4.09
C ASP A 89 39.64 51.09 -3.90
N PHE A 90 38.88 50.74 -4.94
CA PHE A 90 37.43 50.85 -4.91
C PHE A 90 36.77 49.88 -3.91
N ALA A 91 37.35 48.72 -3.65
CA ALA A 91 36.80 47.78 -2.69
C ALA A 91 37.02 48.28 -1.26
N GLU A 92 38.21 48.79 -0.93
CA GLU A 92 38.49 49.38 0.39
C GLU A 92 37.64 50.64 0.65
N TYR A 93 37.45 51.45 -0.39
CA TYR A 93 36.56 52.61 -0.34
C TYR A 93 35.11 52.22 -0.03
N GLU A 94 34.54 51.26 -0.75
CA GLU A 94 33.15 50.82 -0.51
C GLU A 94 33.00 50.12 0.85
N ILE A 95 33.98 49.32 1.30
CA ILE A 95 33.94 48.69 2.64
C ILE A 95 33.88 49.74 3.75
N LEU A 96 34.72 50.78 3.70
CA LEU A 96 34.70 51.84 4.70
C LEU A 96 33.42 52.66 4.64
N LYS A 97 32.95 52.95 3.42
CA LYS A 97 31.72 53.69 3.19
C LYS A 97 30.50 52.95 3.72
N ASP A 98 30.37 51.66 3.43
CA ASP A 98 29.29 50.80 3.94
C ASP A 98 29.32 50.71 5.47
N ALA A 99 30.51 50.62 6.07
CA ALA A 99 30.64 50.59 7.52
C ALA A 99 30.18 51.92 8.16
N LEU A 100 30.59 53.06 7.61
CA LEU A 100 30.16 54.38 8.11
C LEU A 100 28.68 54.63 7.88
N GLN A 101 28.16 54.28 6.70
CA GLN A 101 26.74 54.35 6.39
C GLN A 101 25.93 53.48 7.37
N SER A 102 26.39 52.27 7.67
CA SER A 102 25.73 51.42 8.67
C SER A 102 25.75 52.04 10.07
N LEU A 103 26.83 52.66 10.51
CA LEU A 103 26.87 53.34 11.81
C LEU A 103 25.95 54.57 11.85
N GLU A 104 25.85 55.31 10.74
CA GLU A 104 24.96 56.45 10.56
C GLU A 104 23.48 56.03 10.57
N GLU A 105 23.12 54.94 9.89
CA GLU A 105 21.77 54.36 9.89
C GLU A 105 21.29 53.93 11.29
N PHE A 106 22.22 53.58 12.18
CA PHE A 106 21.95 53.26 13.59
C PHE A 106 22.10 54.47 14.52
N GLU A 107 22.21 55.67 13.95
CA GLU A 107 22.37 56.96 14.65
C GLU A 107 23.61 57.00 15.57
N MET A 108 24.58 56.12 15.35
CA MET A 108 25.78 56.03 16.19
C MET A 108 26.79 57.13 15.89
N ILE A 109 26.81 57.62 14.65
CA ILE A 109 27.68 58.72 14.24
C ILE A 109 26.87 59.85 13.61
N THR A 110 27.36 61.07 13.78
CA THR A 110 26.95 62.24 13.00
C THR A 110 28.02 62.57 11.98
N THR A 111 27.57 62.96 10.79
CA THR A 111 28.44 63.24 9.64
C THR A 111 28.25 64.68 9.16
N GLY A 112 29.27 65.24 8.50
CA GLY A 112 29.19 66.59 7.94
C GLY A 112 28.44 66.69 6.61
N ASP A 113 28.54 65.65 5.79
CA ASP A 113 27.95 65.53 4.46
C ASP A 113 27.98 64.06 4.00
N ASN A 114 27.40 63.79 2.82
CA ASN A 114 27.40 62.46 2.20
C ASN A 114 28.80 61.97 1.76
N SER A 115 29.85 62.79 1.91
CA SER A 115 31.24 62.42 1.68
C SER A 115 31.99 62.18 2.99
N TYR A 116 31.29 62.20 4.13
CA TYR A 116 31.84 61.94 5.46
C TYR A 116 33.01 62.90 5.79
N SER A 117 32.88 64.20 5.46
CA SER A 117 33.90 65.24 5.71
C SER A 117 34.33 65.34 7.17
N TYR A 118 33.45 65.00 8.09
CA TYR A 118 33.81 64.56 9.44
C TYR A 118 32.81 63.50 9.90
N CYS A 119 33.26 62.60 10.77
CA CYS A 119 32.47 61.62 11.50
C CYS A 119 32.74 61.79 12.99
N GLN A 120 31.69 61.79 13.81
CA GLN A 120 31.80 61.87 15.27
C GLN A 120 30.78 60.95 15.92
N LEU A 121 31.15 60.27 17.01
CA LEU A 121 30.19 59.49 17.79
C LEU A 121 29.14 60.38 18.45
N THR A 122 27.87 60.03 18.27
CA THR A 122 26.75 60.62 19.03
C THR A 122 26.76 60.12 20.47
N ASP A 123 25.96 60.71 21.34
CA ASP A 123 25.81 60.22 22.71
C ASP A 123 25.21 58.80 22.75
N ILE A 124 24.28 58.49 21.83
CA ILE A 124 23.74 57.13 21.61
C ILE A 124 24.85 56.19 21.12
N GLY A 125 25.68 56.65 20.17
CA GLY A 125 26.82 55.89 19.66
C GLY A 125 27.83 55.52 20.73
N LYS A 126 28.14 56.44 21.66
CA LYS A 126 29.00 56.16 22.81
C LYS A 126 28.40 55.11 23.75
N GLU A 127 27.10 55.20 24.03
CA GLU A 127 26.39 54.20 24.85
C GLU A 127 26.41 52.81 24.19
N TYR A 128 26.11 52.74 22.89
CA TYR A 128 26.10 51.50 22.11
C TYR A 128 27.50 50.89 22.02
N PHE A 129 28.52 51.73 21.85
CA PHE A 129 29.92 51.30 21.86
C PHE A 129 30.33 50.66 23.19
N GLN A 130 29.92 51.23 24.33
CA GLN A 130 30.17 50.64 25.66
C GLN A 130 29.48 49.28 25.82
N LYS A 131 28.29 49.10 25.22
CA LYS A 131 27.55 47.83 25.20
C LYS A 131 28.10 46.83 24.17
N GLY A 132 29.00 47.26 23.28
CA GLY A 132 29.61 46.44 22.24
C GLY A 132 28.64 45.99 21.13
N LYS A 133 27.46 46.63 21.01
CA LYS A 133 26.42 46.30 20.04
C LYS A 133 25.72 47.58 19.56
N LYS A 134 25.19 47.56 18.34
CA LYS A 134 24.31 48.62 17.82
C LYS A 134 22.87 48.17 17.95
N PHE A 135 21.94 49.10 18.16
CA PHE A 135 20.55 48.74 18.41
C PHE A 135 19.61 49.37 17.39
N LYS A 136 18.75 48.54 16.80
CA LYS A 136 17.69 48.97 15.89
C LYS A 136 16.42 49.19 16.68
N VAL A 137 15.82 50.38 16.54
CA VAL A 137 14.58 50.73 17.23
C VAL A 137 13.41 50.64 16.25
N HIS A 138 12.40 49.86 16.63
CA HIS A 138 11.15 49.70 15.90
C HIS A 138 9.99 50.26 16.72
N THR A 139 9.38 51.35 16.27
CA THR A 139 8.19 51.91 16.89
C THR A 139 6.94 51.14 16.48
N ASN A 140 5.97 51.04 17.40
CA ASN A 140 4.67 50.36 17.19
C ASN A 140 4.78 48.91 16.69
N LYS A 141 5.82 48.16 17.11
CA LYS A 141 5.95 46.75 16.77
C LYS A 141 4.91 45.95 17.54
N GLN A 142 4.11 45.16 16.82
CA GLN A 142 3.04 44.36 17.41
C GLN A 142 3.51 42.96 17.76
N PHE A 143 2.98 42.43 18.87
CA PHE A 143 3.21 41.05 19.29
C PHE A 143 2.09 40.53 20.17
N GLU A 144 2.06 39.21 20.36
CA GLU A 144 1.04 38.52 21.13
C GLU A 144 1.67 37.81 22.33
N LEU A 145 0.99 37.88 23.46
CA LEU A 145 1.33 37.16 24.68
C LEU A 145 0.12 36.37 25.17
N TYR A 146 0.40 35.20 25.73
CA TYR A 146 -0.58 34.30 26.31
C TYR A 146 -0.48 34.32 27.83
N PHE A 147 -1.62 34.41 28.50
CA PHE A 147 -1.73 34.43 29.95
C PHE A 147 -2.51 33.22 30.42
N ASP A 148 -1.91 32.44 31.30
CA ASP A 148 -2.62 31.39 32.01
C ASP A 148 -3.43 31.98 33.18
N ASN A 149 -4.74 31.97 33.06
CA ASN A 149 -5.63 32.48 34.12
C ASN A 149 -6.00 31.41 35.16
N THR A 150 -5.56 30.17 34.98
CA THR A 150 -5.92 29.01 35.81
C THR A 150 -4.75 28.59 36.70
N ASN A 151 -3.57 28.38 36.12
CA ASN A 151 -2.36 27.96 36.84
C ASN A 151 -1.38 29.12 37.09
N ASN A 152 -1.61 30.29 36.48
CA ASN A 152 -0.75 31.48 36.61
C ASN A 152 0.72 31.28 36.15
N ASP A 153 1.00 30.22 35.39
CA ASP A 153 2.29 30.02 34.72
C ASP A 153 2.24 30.62 33.31
N HIS A 154 2.54 31.90 33.23
CA HIS A 154 2.55 32.61 31.96
C HIS A 154 3.76 32.25 31.11
N SER A 155 4.85 31.75 31.71
CA SER A 155 6.10 31.50 30.98
C SER A 155 5.93 30.56 29.80
N ILE A 156 5.17 29.49 29.99
CA ILE A 156 4.95 28.43 29.00
C ILE A 156 3.53 28.44 28.42
N ALA A 157 2.77 29.51 28.66
CA ALA A 157 1.37 29.61 28.24
C ALA A 157 1.22 29.57 26.71
N LYS A 158 2.10 30.24 25.97
CA LYS A 158 2.05 30.26 24.50
C LYS A 158 2.19 28.84 23.92
N ASP A 159 3.21 28.11 24.36
CA ASP A 159 3.49 26.74 23.89
C ASP A 159 2.30 25.79 24.11
N ASN A 160 1.54 25.98 25.19
CA ASN A 160 0.42 25.12 25.53
C ASN A 160 -0.92 25.58 24.91
N PHE A 161 -1.09 26.88 24.62
CA PHE A 161 -2.41 27.45 24.28
C PHE A 161 -2.55 27.96 22.85
N GLU A 162 -1.46 28.27 22.14
CA GLU A 162 -1.50 28.85 20.79
C GLU A 162 -2.34 28.01 19.81
N PHE A 163 -2.25 26.69 19.93
CA PHE A 163 -2.98 25.73 19.09
C PHE A 163 -4.09 24.98 19.85
N LEU A 164 -4.41 25.42 21.08
CA LEU A 164 -5.43 24.78 21.88
C LEU A 164 -6.82 25.19 21.39
N LYS A 165 -7.64 24.19 21.05
CA LYS A 165 -9.03 24.43 20.65
C LYS A 165 -9.80 25.02 21.82
N SER A 166 -10.33 26.23 21.63
CA SER A 166 -10.98 27.00 22.67
C SER A 166 -12.15 27.84 22.12
N VAL A 167 -13.02 28.27 23.03
CA VAL A 167 -14.13 29.18 22.77
C VAL A 167 -13.93 30.49 23.51
N ASN A 168 -14.59 31.56 23.08
CA ASN A 168 -14.56 32.83 23.81
C ASN A 168 -15.25 32.65 25.18
N ALA A 169 -14.59 33.12 26.23
CA ALA A 169 -15.10 33.10 27.59
C ALA A 169 -15.54 34.51 28.01
N GLU A 170 -16.61 34.57 28.81
CA GLU A 170 -17.02 35.81 29.46
C GLU A 170 -15.96 36.27 30.48
N GLU A 171 -15.72 37.57 30.56
CA GLU A 171 -14.70 38.16 31.45
C GLU A 171 -14.94 37.80 32.92
N ASN A 172 -16.20 37.68 33.35
CA ASN A 172 -16.57 37.28 34.73
C ASN A 172 -16.16 35.83 35.08
N SER A 173 -15.96 34.97 34.08
CA SER A 173 -15.56 33.57 34.27
C SER A 173 -14.05 33.43 34.54
N ILE A 174 -13.30 34.50 34.33
CA ILE A 174 -11.85 34.53 34.52
C ILE A 174 -11.55 35.12 35.89
N ASN A 175 -11.14 34.25 36.81
CA ASN A 175 -10.77 34.65 38.17
C ASN A 175 -9.32 35.13 38.25
N SER A 176 -8.86 35.91 37.26
CA SER A 176 -7.49 36.41 37.22
C SER A 176 -7.46 37.87 37.68
N ARG A 177 -6.58 38.18 38.62
CA ARG A 177 -6.25 39.57 39.03
C ARG A 177 -5.13 40.15 38.17
N ILE A 178 -4.94 39.62 36.96
CA ILE A 178 -3.82 39.97 36.10
C ILE A 178 -4.03 41.38 35.55
N ASN A 179 -3.05 42.24 35.78
CA ASN A 179 -2.99 43.53 35.12
C ASN A 179 -2.28 43.35 33.76
N TYR A 180 -3.05 43.28 32.69
CA TYR A 180 -2.53 43.10 31.33
C TYR A 180 -1.70 44.30 30.84
N GLU A 181 -1.79 45.46 31.48
CA GLU A 181 -1.03 46.66 31.11
C GLU A 181 0.28 46.82 31.91
N ASP A 182 0.57 45.91 32.85
CA ASP A 182 1.80 45.96 33.64
C ASP A 182 3.01 45.45 32.84
N GLU A 183 3.78 46.38 32.27
CA GLU A 183 4.98 46.06 31.48
C GLU A 183 6.02 45.24 32.25
N GLN A 184 6.14 45.40 33.58
CA GLN A 184 7.08 44.60 34.38
C GLN A 184 6.63 43.14 34.43
N LEU A 185 5.33 42.91 34.61
CA LEU A 185 4.74 41.59 34.50
C LEU A 185 4.96 41.01 33.10
N LEU A 186 4.71 41.76 32.03
CA LEU A 186 4.94 41.29 30.66
C LEU A 186 6.39 40.81 30.47
N LYS A 187 7.36 41.61 30.91
CA LYS A 187 8.80 41.28 30.79
C LYS A 187 9.20 40.03 31.58
N SER A 188 8.52 39.73 32.69
CA SER A 188 8.86 38.58 33.56
C SER A 188 8.76 37.22 32.86
N PHE A 189 7.98 37.12 31.78
CA PHE A 189 7.77 35.88 31.03
C PHE A 189 7.94 36.02 29.51
N SER A 190 8.08 37.25 28.98
CA SER A 190 8.21 37.50 27.53
C SER A 190 9.42 36.80 26.91
N GLU A 191 10.50 36.58 27.66
CA GLU A 191 11.71 35.93 27.14
C GLU A 191 11.44 34.50 26.67
N ASN A 192 10.47 33.82 27.29
CA ASN A 192 10.12 32.45 26.94
C ASN A 192 9.08 32.36 25.82
N GLN A 193 8.20 33.36 25.67
CA GLN A 193 7.16 33.34 24.62
C GLN A 193 7.58 34.02 23.30
N ILE A 194 8.36 35.11 23.40
CA ILE A 194 8.75 35.97 22.28
C ILE A 194 10.24 36.39 22.39
N PRO A 195 11.18 35.43 22.45
CA PRO A 195 12.62 35.70 22.60
C PRO A 195 13.21 36.60 21.49
N GLU A 196 12.55 36.68 20.34
CA GLU A 196 12.89 37.58 19.24
C GLU A 196 12.58 39.05 19.54
N ILE A 197 11.68 39.34 20.47
CA ILE A 197 11.29 40.70 20.89
C ILE A 197 11.91 41.07 22.23
N TYR A 198 11.93 40.14 23.19
CA TYR A 198 12.49 40.36 24.50
C TYR A 198 13.44 39.23 24.86
N ASN A 199 14.72 39.55 25.06
CA ASN A 199 15.70 38.58 25.52
C ASN A 199 16.88 39.33 26.14
N VAL A 200 17.10 39.11 27.44
CA VAL A 200 18.09 39.87 28.20
C VAL A 200 19.52 39.58 27.72
N GLN A 201 19.83 38.33 27.37
CA GLN A 201 21.16 37.93 26.90
C GLN A 201 21.49 38.49 25.52
N LYS A 202 20.51 38.50 24.61
CA LYS A 202 20.64 39.12 23.29
C LYS A 202 20.62 40.64 23.38
N MET A 203 20.16 41.22 24.49
CA MET A 203 19.84 42.64 24.69
C MET A 203 18.69 43.14 23.82
N ASN A 204 17.75 42.26 23.49
CA ASN A 204 16.48 42.64 22.90
C ASN A 204 15.53 43.07 24.01
N SER A 205 14.82 44.19 23.84
CA SER A 205 13.89 44.71 24.82
C SER A 205 12.71 45.43 24.17
N PHE A 206 11.62 45.60 24.90
CA PHE A 206 10.56 46.53 24.53
C PHE A 206 10.28 47.51 25.68
N LYS A 207 9.64 48.63 25.34
CA LYS A 207 9.12 49.63 26.28
C LYS A 207 7.89 50.32 25.72
N ASP A 208 7.17 51.03 26.57
CA ASP A 208 5.96 51.77 26.23
C ASP A 208 4.88 50.82 25.65
N SER A 209 4.72 49.65 26.27
CA SER A 209 3.75 48.66 25.80
C SER A 209 2.31 49.13 25.99
N VAL A 210 1.52 49.06 24.93
CA VAL A 210 0.09 49.37 24.92
C VAL A 210 -0.70 48.12 24.54
N LEU A 211 -1.69 47.77 25.36
CA LEU A 211 -2.64 46.71 25.06
C LEU A 211 -3.58 47.16 23.92
N ILE A 212 -3.59 46.43 22.81
CA ILE A 212 -4.48 46.70 21.67
C ILE A 212 -5.78 45.93 21.83
N GLU A 213 -5.67 44.63 22.12
CA GLU A 213 -6.77 43.69 22.12
C GLU A 213 -6.50 42.58 23.13
N LYS A 214 -7.54 42.10 23.80
CA LYS A 214 -7.49 40.88 24.61
C LYS A 214 -8.68 40.00 24.32
N GLU A 215 -8.42 38.71 24.16
CA GLU A 215 -9.41 37.67 23.99
C GLU A 215 -9.33 36.69 25.16
N HIS A 216 -10.44 36.60 25.89
CA HIS A 216 -10.64 35.64 26.96
C HIS A 216 -11.10 34.31 26.37
N LYS A 217 -10.40 33.22 26.68
CA LYS A 217 -10.63 31.89 26.09
C LYS A 217 -10.87 30.84 27.17
N SER A 218 -11.72 29.86 26.85
CA SER A 218 -11.94 28.64 27.63
C SER A 218 -11.74 27.42 26.75
N ALA A 219 -10.96 26.45 27.23
CA ALA A 219 -10.78 25.15 26.60
C ALA A 219 -11.32 24.05 27.51
N THR A 220 -12.24 23.22 27.00
CA THR A 220 -12.72 22.05 27.75
C THR A 220 -11.73 20.91 27.61
N LEU A 221 -11.19 20.47 28.74
CA LEU A 221 -10.22 19.39 28.87
C LEU A 221 -10.83 18.24 29.69
N TYR A 222 -10.24 17.05 29.61
CA TYR A 222 -10.78 15.88 30.29
C TYR A 222 -9.78 15.31 31.29
N ALA A 223 -10.11 15.41 32.58
CA ALA A 223 -9.36 14.77 33.65
C ALA A 223 -9.67 13.26 33.66
N VAL A 224 -8.64 12.45 33.42
CA VAL A 224 -8.65 11.00 33.30
C VAL A 224 -8.08 10.40 34.58
N PHE A 225 -8.80 9.46 35.20
CA PHE A 225 -8.42 8.91 36.51
C PHE A 225 -7.99 7.46 36.40
N LEU A 226 -6.73 7.23 36.79
CA LEU A 226 -6.10 5.91 36.85
C LEU A 226 -5.88 5.53 38.31
N VAL A 227 -6.45 4.40 38.74
CA VAL A 227 -6.30 3.90 40.11
C VAL A 227 -5.36 2.72 40.12
N ASP A 228 -4.26 2.82 40.84
CA ASP A 228 -3.40 1.67 41.08
C ASP A 228 -4.14 0.66 41.98
N ALA A 229 -4.43 -0.51 41.44
CA ALA A 229 -5.23 -1.54 42.09
C ALA A 229 -4.61 -2.05 43.39
N ILE A 230 -3.30 -1.88 43.58
CA ILE A 230 -2.54 -2.39 44.73
C ILE A 230 -2.58 -1.39 45.88
N SER A 231 -2.18 -0.15 45.62
CA SER A 231 -2.11 0.91 46.63
C SER A 231 -3.44 1.61 46.87
N GLY A 232 -4.39 1.50 45.93
CA GLY A 232 -5.67 2.21 45.95
C GLY A 232 -5.54 3.72 45.74
N LYS A 233 -4.34 4.20 45.38
CA LYS A 233 -4.08 5.59 45.04
C LYS A 233 -4.43 5.84 43.59
N TYR A 234 -4.98 7.01 43.31
CA TYR A 234 -5.20 7.45 41.94
C TYR A 234 -4.10 8.42 41.50
N ARG A 235 -3.87 8.49 40.19
CA ARG A 235 -3.23 9.61 39.52
C ARG A 235 -4.13 10.13 38.41
N THR A 236 -3.89 11.36 38.02
CA THR A 236 -4.67 12.04 36.99
C THR A 236 -3.81 12.30 35.77
N LEU A 237 -4.38 12.06 34.59
CA LEU A 237 -3.87 12.55 33.32
C LEU A 237 -4.91 13.49 32.73
N VAL A 238 -4.50 14.44 31.90
CA VAL A 238 -5.44 15.32 31.19
C VAL A 238 -5.38 15.03 29.71
N TYR A 239 -6.52 14.66 29.15
CA TYR A 239 -6.71 14.40 27.73
C TYR A 239 -7.30 15.62 27.02
N GLU A 240 -6.78 15.92 25.83
CA GLU A 240 -7.26 16.98 24.96
C GLU A 240 -7.81 16.36 23.66
N GLU A 241 -9.07 16.64 23.36
CA GLU A 241 -9.84 15.89 22.36
C GLU A 241 -9.45 16.17 20.91
N TYR A 242 -9.02 17.39 20.59
CA TYR A 242 -8.65 17.75 19.23
C TYR A 242 -7.33 17.08 18.80
N SER A 243 -6.31 17.14 19.66
CA SER A 243 -5.02 16.46 19.43
C SER A 243 -5.07 14.97 19.74
N LYS A 244 -6.11 14.48 20.43
CA LYS A 244 -6.27 13.08 20.86
C LYS A 244 -5.10 12.57 21.70
N THR A 245 -4.49 13.44 22.50
CA THR A 245 -3.31 13.11 23.32
C THR A 245 -3.49 13.57 24.76
N THR A 246 -2.75 12.93 25.66
CA THR A 246 -2.54 13.44 27.01
C THR A 246 -1.59 14.64 27.00
N LYS A 247 -1.79 15.55 27.95
CA LYS A 247 -1.02 16.80 28.06
C LYS A 247 -0.41 16.91 29.45
N ASP A 248 0.91 16.94 29.52
CA ASP A 248 1.66 16.94 30.79
C ASP A 248 1.45 18.22 31.59
N TYR A 249 1.36 19.38 30.92
CA TYR A 249 1.15 20.67 31.58
C TYR A 249 -0.12 20.67 32.44
N PHE A 250 -1.26 20.33 31.84
CA PHE A 250 -2.55 20.26 32.54
C PHE A 250 -2.61 19.10 33.54
N SER A 251 -1.92 17.98 33.26
CA SER A 251 -1.82 16.84 34.18
C SER A 251 -1.07 17.22 35.46
N SER A 252 0.02 17.97 35.33
CA SER A 252 0.83 18.46 36.45
C SER A 252 0.04 19.42 37.34
N PHE A 253 -0.76 20.32 36.74
CA PHE A 253 -1.66 21.18 37.50
C PHE A 253 -2.62 20.41 38.40
N LEU A 254 -3.30 19.37 37.88
CA LEU A 254 -4.20 18.55 38.70
C LEU A 254 -3.46 17.72 39.74
N HIS A 255 -2.22 17.32 39.46
CA HIS A 255 -1.38 16.62 40.43
C HIS A 255 -1.03 17.50 41.64
N GLU A 256 -0.68 18.76 41.38
CA GLU A 256 -0.33 19.74 42.41
C GLU A 256 -1.58 20.27 43.13
N ASN A 257 -2.68 20.51 42.40
CA ASN A 257 -3.93 21.02 42.94
C ASN A 257 -4.88 19.87 43.35
N LYS A 258 -4.50 19.15 44.40
CA LYS A 258 -5.22 17.95 44.85
C LYS A 258 -6.69 18.19 45.19
N VAL A 259 -7.05 19.36 45.72
CA VAL A 259 -8.45 19.67 46.05
C VAL A 259 -9.34 19.62 44.81
N ASN A 260 -8.89 20.21 43.71
CA ASN A 260 -9.62 20.16 42.44
C ASN A 260 -9.68 18.74 41.87
N ALA A 261 -8.55 18.02 41.89
CA ALA A 261 -8.50 16.64 41.42
C ALA A 261 -9.39 15.71 42.26
N ASP A 262 -9.39 15.82 43.59
CA ASP A 262 -10.22 15.05 44.51
C ASP A 262 -11.70 15.31 44.24
N ASN A 263 -12.09 16.58 44.06
CA ASN A 263 -13.48 16.95 43.74
C ASN A 263 -13.97 16.29 42.45
N LEU A 264 -13.16 16.32 41.38
CA LEU A 264 -13.47 15.66 40.12
C LEU A 264 -13.50 14.12 40.28
N PHE A 265 -12.56 13.56 41.04
CA PHE A 265 -12.47 12.12 41.30
C PHE A 265 -13.70 11.60 42.08
N PHE A 266 -14.16 12.32 43.11
CA PHE A 266 -15.33 11.94 43.88
C PHE A 266 -16.60 11.83 43.02
N GLN A 267 -16.75 12.69 42.01
CA GLN A 267 -17.87 12.59 41.08
C GLN A 267 -17.80 11.35 40.17
N ILE A 268 -16.60 10.81 39.91
CA ILE A 268 -16.45 9.54 39.19
C ILE A 268 -16.82 8.37 40.09
N LEU A 269 -16.35 8.38 41.34
CA LEU A 269 -16.64 7.31 42.31
C LEU A 269 -18.14 7.11 42.53
N GLN A 270 -18.95 8.17 42.45
CA GLN A 270 -20.42 8.09 42.56
C GLN A 270 -21.07 7.20 41.49
N LYS A 271 -20.41 6.97 40.34
CA LYS A 271 -20.90 6.07 39.28
C LYS A 271 -20.78 4.60 39.66
N TYR A 272 -19.96 4.27 40.66
CA TYR A 272 -19.65 2.91 41.05
C TYR A 272 -20.40 2.51 42.33
N GLY A 273 -20.98 1.32 42.33
CA GLY A 273 -21.59 0.75 43.52
C GLY A 273 -20.56 0.32 44.57
N ILE A 274 -20.94 0.29 45.84
CA ILE A 274 -20.08 -0.21 46.93
C ILE A 274 -20.04 -1.74 46.91
N TYR A 275 -18.84 -2.32 47.01
CA TYR A 275 -18.63 -3.74 47.21
C TYR A 275 -18.64 -4.06 48.71
N GLN A 276 -19.58 -4.88 49.15
CA GLN A 276 -19.79 -5.19 50.58
C GLN A 276 -18.93 -6.39 51.01
N ASN A 277 -18.28 -6.28 52.16
CA ASN A 277 -17.55 -7.37 52.83
C ASN A 277 -16.55 -8.14 51.93
N PRO A 278 -15.59 -7.46 51.28
CA PRO A 278 -14.59 -8.14 50.45
C PRO A 278 -13.73 -9.08 51.32
N ASN A 279 -13.39 -10.24 50.76
CA ASN A 279 -12.48 -11.20 51.37
C ASN A 279 -11.14 -11.24 50.59
N SER A 280 -10.15 -11.97 51.12
CA SER A 280 -8.81 -12.04 50.50
C SER A 280 -8.80 -12.63 49.09
N ASN A 281 -9.69 -13.58 48.79
CA ASN A 281 -9.74 -14.24 47.48
C ASN A 281 -10.29 -13.31 46.38
N ASP A 282 -11.15 -12.35 46.76
CA ASP A 282 -11.72 -11.37 45.83
C ASP A 282 -10.63 -10.44 45.23
N PHE A 283 -9.48 -10.32 45.90
CA PHE A 283 -8.34 -9.54 45.43
C PHE A 283 -7.29 -10.35 44.68
N SER A 284 -7.56 -11.62 44.37
CA SER A 284 -6.63 -12.52 43.65
C SER A 284 -6.13 -11.97 42.31
N TYR A 285 -6.89 -11.08 41.67
CA TYR A 285 -6.48 -10.41 40.44
C TYR A 285 -5.23 -9.53 40.63
N ARG A 286 -5.02 -8.94 41.81
CA ARG A 286 -3.88 -8.06 42.13
C ARG A 286 -2.54 -8.75 41.92
N GLU A 287 -2.40 -9.97 42.44
CA GLU A 287 -1.16 -10.74 42.33
C GLU A 287 -0.85 -11.11 40.88
N VAL A 288 -1.88 -11.45 40.10
CA VAL A 288 -1.76 -11.76 38.67
C VAL A 288 -1.29 -10.53 37.89
N LEU A 289 -1.90 -9.36 38.13
CA LEU A 289 -1.50 -8.11 37.47
C LEU A 289 -0.07 -7.72 37.83
N ILE A 290 0.35 -7.81 39.09
CA ILE A 290 1.74 -7.54 39.52
C ILE A 290 2.71 -8.47 38.80
N LYS A 291 2.42 -9.76 38.74
CA LYS A 291 3.29 -10.74 38.10
C LYS A 291 3.47 -10.43 36.61
N SER A 292 2.38 -10.12 35.90
CA SER A 292 2.43 -9.73 34.49
C SER A 292 3.17 -8.41 34.28
N GLN A 293 2.94 -7.41 35.13
CA GLN A 293 3.65 -6.11 35.06
C GLN A 293 5.16 -6.28 35.20
N LYS A 294 5.63 -7.06 36.18
CA LYS A 294 7.06 -7.34 36.39
C LYS A 294 7.69 -8.06 35.20
N GLU A 295 6.95 -8.98 34.59
CA GLU A 295 7.44 -9.71 33.40
C GLU A 295 7.58 -8.76 32.20
N ILE A 296 6.63 -7.84 32.00
CA ILE A 296 6.73 -6.81 30.96
C ILE A 296 7.93 -5.88 31.22
N GLU A 297 8.11 -5.40 32.45
CA GLU A 297 9.26 -4.56 32.82
C GLU A 297 10.60 -5.27 32.58
N ARG A 298 10.67 -6.57 32.87
CA ARG A 298 11.85 -7.39 32.55
C ARG A 298 12.08 -7.48 31.05
N ILE A 299 11.05 -7.73 30.25
CA ILE A 299 11.15 -7.79 28.78
C ILE A 299 11.66 -6.46 28.20
N ILE A 300 11.17 -5.32 28.72
CA ILE A 300 11.61 -3.98 28.29
C ILE A 300 13.09 -3.75 28.59
N ALA A 301 13.58 -4.23 29.74
CA ALA A 301 14.98 -4.08 30.13
C ALA A 301 15.95 -4.96 29.32
N GLU A 302 15.49 -6.04 28.71
CA GLU A 302 16.34 -7.11 28.15
C GLU A 302 16.56 -7.05 26.61
N ASP A 303 15.78 -6.31 25.79
CA ASP A 303 15.79 -6.55 24.32
C ASP A 303 15.43 -5.35 23.40
N LYS A 304 15.71 -5.47 22.08
CA LYS A 304 15.22 -4.59 21.00
C LYS A 304 13.93 -5.10 20.34
N ASN A 305 13.63 -6.40 20.42
CA ASN A 305 12.41 -7.00 19.85
C ASN A 305 11.25 -7.05 20.86
N ILE A 306 11.03 -5.92 21.54
CA ILE A 306 10.17 -5.77 22.73
C ILE A 306 8.69 -6.04 22.40
N SER A 307 8.20 -5.55 21.25
CA SER A 307 6.76 -5.44 20.97
C SER A 307 6.05 -6.80 20.90
N GLU A 308 6.61 -7.80 20.21
CA GLU A 308 5.99 -9.12 20.08
C GLU A 308 5.91 -9.86 21.42
N LYS A 309 6.97 -9.79 22.23
CA LYS A 309 7.04 -10.42 23.55
C LYS A 309 6.05 -9.79 24.51
N ILE A 310 5.95 -8.46 24.52
CA ILE A 310 4.94 -7.73 25.31
C ILE A 310 3.54 -8.13 24.86
N ALA A 311 3.25 -8.10 23.55
CA ALA A 311 1.94 -8.45 23.01
C ALA A 311 1.53 -9.87 23.44
N LYS A 312 2.45 -10.84 23.36
CA LYS A 312 2.20 -12.22 23.81
C LYS A 312 1.84 -12.30 25.31
N ASN A 313 2.55 -11.56 26.17
CA ASN A 313 2.25 -11.53 27.61
C ASN A 313 0.87 -10.90 27.88
N ILE A 314 0.62 -9.77 27.23
CA ILE A 314 -0.62 -9.00 27.27
C ILE A 314 -1.83 -9.83 26.81
N ASN A 315 -1.66 -10.73 25.85
CA ASN A 315 -2.71 -11.63 25.35
C ASN A 315 -2.99 -12.84 26.26
N GLN A 316 -2.10 -13.11 27.21
CA GLN A 316 -2.24 -14.21 28.19
C GLN A 316 -2.84 -13.75 29.52
N LEU A 317 -3.22 -12.47 29.63
CA LEU A 317 -3.81 -11.92 30.85
C LEU A 317 -5.10 -12.65 31.22
N LYS A 318 -5.18 -13.07 32.49
CA LYS A 318 -6.36 -13.72 33.06
C LYS A 318 -7.46 -12.71 33.38
N PHE A 319 -7.09 -11.50 33.79
CA PHE A 319 -8.01 -10.41 34.12
C PHE A 319 -7.72 -9.26 33.17
N ILE A 320 -8.73 -8.84 32.41
CA ILE A 320 -8.61 -7.88 31.32
C ILE A 320 -9.64 -6.77 31.56
N GLU A 321 -9.22 -5.51 31.46
CA GLU A 321 -10.17 -4.39 31.50
C GLU A 321 -11.10 -4.42 30.29
N PRO A 322 -12.37 -3.99 30.40
CA PRO A 322 -13.34 -4.10 29.30
C PRO A 322 -12.87 -3.49 27.97
N PHE A 323 -12.26 -2.31 28.00
CA PHE A 323 -11.74 -1.64 26.80
C PHE A 323 -10.59 -2.40 26.15
N MET A 324 -9.62 -2.81 26.97
CA MET A 324 -8.50 -3.64 26.57
C MET A 324 -8.96 -4.97 25.98
N PHE A 325 -10.08 -5.53 26.47
CA PHE A 325 -10.66 -6.75 25.92
C PHE A 325 -11.21 -6.54 24.51
N ILE A 326 -11.95 -5.45 24.27
CA ILE A 326 -12.45 -5.12 22.92
C ILE A 326 -11.29 -4.93 21.95
N ASP A 327 -10.26 -4.19 22.36
CA ASP A 327 -9.09 -3.94 21.51
C ASP A 327 -8.34 -5.24 21.13
N LYS A 328 -8.27 -6.19 22.06
CA LYS A 328 -7.63 -7.50 21.83
C LYS A 328 -8.53 -8.53 21.16
N LEU A 329 -9.79 -8.20 20.92
CA LEU A 329 -10.78 -9.19 20.49
C LEU A 329 -10.34 -9.90 19.22
N ASP A 330 -9.85 -9.16 18.22
CA ASP A 330 -9.29 -9.72 16.98
C ASP A 330 -8.18 -10.74 17.26
N THR A 331 -7.24 -10.43 18.15
CA THR A 331 -6.16 -11.35 18.50
C THR A 331 -6.65 -12.56 19.28
N ILE A 332 -7.65 -12.40 20.14
CA ILE A 332 -8.29 -13.51 20.86
C ILE A 332 -8.93 -14.49 19.87
N ILE A 333 -9.63 -13.98 18.87
CA ILE A 333 -10.33 -14.77 17.85
C ILE A 333 -9.34 -15.44 16.89
N LYS A 334 -8.33 -14.72 16.41
CA LYS A 334 -7.28 -15.26 15.53
C LYS A 334 -6.53 -16.44 16.16
N ASN A 335 -6.37 -16.40 17.48
CA ASN A 335 -5.72 -17.47 18.22
C ASN A 335 -6.62 -18.68 18.46
N SER A 336 -7.92 -18.65 18.17
CA SER A 336 -8.84 -19.80 18.31
C SER A 336 -8.74 -20.72 17.10
N GLU A 337 -9.18 -21.96 17.24
CA GLU A 337 -9.38 -22.94 16.17
C GLU A 337 -10.87 -23.08 15.86
N ASN A 338 -11.21 -23.38 14.60
CA ASN A 338 -12.52 -23.78 14.07
C ASN A 338 -13.71 -22.83 14.30
N GLU A 339 -14.15 -22.65 15.55
CA GLU A 339 -15.36 -21.93 15.92
C GLU A 339 -15.11 -20.94 17.06
N VAL A 340 -15.80 -19.80 17.02
CA VAL A 340 -15.74 -18.76 18.04
C VAL A 340 -17.15 -18.26 18.32
N TRP A 341 -17.48 -18.18 19.61
CA TRP A 341 -18.80 -17.74 20.07
C TRP A 341 -18.67 -16.41 20.79
N LEU A 342 -19.42 -15.41 20.33
CA LEU A 342 -19.31 -14.02 20.72
C LEU A 342 -20.65 -13.54 21.25
N MET A 343 -20.92 -13.82 22.51
CA MET A 343 -22.17 -13.48 23.19
C MET A 343 -21.97 -12.19 23.99
N PHE A 344 -22.54 -11.09 23.50
CA PHE A 344 -22.47 -9.80 24.18
C PHE A 344 -23.85 -9.42 24.72
N ASN A 345 -23.94 -9.13 26.01
CA ASN A 345 -25.17 -8.58 26.62
C ASN A 345 -25.30 -7.06 26.52
N LYS A 346 -24.33 -6.39 25.88
CA LYS A 346 -24.32 -4.94 25.61
C LYS A 346 -23.60 -4.68 24.30
N VAL A 347 -24.10 -3.74 23.51
CA VAL A 347 -23.47 -3.29 22.25
C VAL A 347 -23.00 -1.83 22.37
N SER A 348 -22.00 -1.46 21.56
CA SER A 348 -21.49 -0.10 21.40
C SER A 348 -20.96 0.07 19.98
N GLY A 349 -20.89 1.31 19.47
CA GLY A 349 -20.34 1.59 18.13
C GLY A 349 -18.95 0.99 17.92
N LEU A 350 -18.05 1.14 18.91
CA LEU A 350 -16.72 0.52 18.91
C LEU A 350 -16.76 -1.01 18.72
N LEU A 351 -17.68 -1.70 19.41
CA LEU A 351 -17.79 -3.16 19.30
C LEU A 351 -18.23 -3.55 17.88
N ILE A 352 -19.24 -2.86 17.33
CA ILE A 352 -19.73 -3.09 15.96
C ILE A 352 -18.62 -2.83 14.94
N GLU A 353 -17.88 -1.73 15.08
CA GLU A 353 -16.74 -1.41 14.20
C GLU A 353 -15.66 -2.49 14.27
N THR A 354 -15.32 -2.94 15.48
CA THR A 354 -14.33 -3.99 15.71
C THR A 354 -14.77 -5.31 15.10
N LEU A 355 -16.00 -5.75 15.35
CA LEU A 355 -16.57 -6.97 14.77
C LEU A 355 -16.66 -6.88 13.24
N SER A 356 -17.03 -5.72 12.69
CA SER A 356 -17.08 -5.50 11.23
C SER A 356 -15.74 -5.76 10.56
N LYS A 357 -14.62 -5.37 11.19
CA LYS A 357 -13.27 -5.66 10.68
C LYS A 357 -12.96 -7.16 10.80
N ILE A 358 -13.28 -7.76 11.94
CA ILE A 358 -13.02 -9.17 12.24
C ILE A 358 -13.70 -10.11 11.24
N ILE A 359 -14.98 -9.90 10.92
CA ILE A 359 -15.73 -10.79 10.01
C ILE A 359 -15.21 -10.74 8.56
N ILE A 360 -14.57 -9.64 8.17
CA ILE A 360 -13.97 -9.49 6.83
C ILE A 360 -12.61 -10.18 6.77
N ASP A 361 -11.81 -10.00 7.83
CA ASP A 361 -10.43 -10.50 7.92
C ASP A 361 -10.35 -12.01 8.17
N ILE A 362 -11.27 -12.56 8.97
CA ILE A 362 -11.26 -13.96 9.40
C ILE A 362 -12.24 -14.76 8.55
N LYS A 363 -11.69 -15.65 7.71
CA LYS A 363 -12.46 -16.49 6.77
C LYS A 363 -12.30 -17.99 7.00
N ASP A 364 -11.37 -18.37 7.87
CA ASP A 364 -10.95 -19.76 8.12
C ASP A 364 -11.61 -20.39 9.36
N LYS A 365 -12.55 -19.67 10.00
CA LYS A 365 -13.21 -20.06 11.25
C LYS A 365 -14.67 -19.61 11.23
N TYR A 366 -15.56 -20.33 11.90
CA TYR A 366 -16.95 -19.91 12.07
C TYR A 366 -17.09 -18.93 13.23
N LEU A 367 -17.82 -17.85 13.00
CA LEU A 367 -18.07 -16.79 13.97
C LEU A 367 -19.56 -16.75 14.31
N PHE A 368 -19.90 -17.09 15.55
CA PHE A 368 -21.27 -17.00 16.08
C PHE A 368 -21.40 -15.75 16.92
N ILE A 369 -22.17 -14.78 16.46
CA ILE A 369 -22.25 -13.45 17.05
C ILE A 369 -23.66 -13.22 17.58
N TYR A 370 -23.77 -12.86 18.85
CA TYR A 370 -25.03 -12.51 19.46
C TYR A 370 -24.93 -11.12 20.07
N LEU A 371 -25.75 -10.20 19.58
CA LEU A 371 -25.79 -8.81 20.02
C LEU A 371 -27.20 -8.45 20.53
N PRO A 372 -27.31 -7.56 21.53
CA PRO A 372 -28.58 -7.04 21.98
C PRO A 372 -29.14 -6.01 21.04
N VAL A 373 -30.47 -5.88 21.06
CA VAL A 373 -31.16 -4.76 20.41
C VAL A 373 -30.73 -3.45 21.07
N SER A 374 -30.44 -2.43 20.26
CA SER A 374 -30.08 -1.09 20.74
C SER A 374 -30.75 -0.02 19.90
N VAL A 375 -31.65 0.76 20.53
CA VAL A 375 -32.35 1.87 19.86
C VAL A 375 -31.35 2.94 19.39
N ASP A 376 -30.31 3.21 20.19
CA ASP A 376 -29.31 4.23 19.87
C ASP A 376 -28.36 3.82 18.73
N LEU A 377 -28.35 2.55 18.31
CA LEU A 377 -27.41 1.99 17.33
C LEU A 377 -28.13 1.16 16.25
N GLU A 378 -29.41 1.45 16.00
CA GLU A 378 -30.25 0.68 15.08
C GLU A 378 -29.66 0.67 13.67
N THR A 379 -29.19 1.82 13.19
CA THR A 379 -28.61 1.95 11.83
C THR A 379 -27.32 1.16 11.70
N GLU A 380 -26.42 1.27 12.69
CA GLU A 380 -25.14 0.57 12.72
C GLU A 380 -25.32 -0.95 12.83
N LEU A 381 -26.33 -1.40 13.56
CA LEU A 381 -26.69 -2.82 13.67
C LEU A 381 -27.23 -3.38 12.35
N GLU A 382 -28.09 -2.64 11.64
CA GLU A 382 -28.60 -3.06 10.33
C GLU A 382 -27.48 -3.09 9.27
N GLU A 383 -26.59 -2.10 9.26
CA GLU A 383 -25.39 -2.13 8.41
C GLU A 383 -24.49 -3.33 8.73
N PHE A 384 -24.30 -3.63 10.01
CA PHE A 384 -23.51 -4.79 10.43
C PHE A 384 -24.17 -6.11 10.02
N LYS A 385 -25.50 -6.23 10.16
CA LYS A 385 -26.27 -7.39 9.69
C LYS A 385 -26.10 -7.62 8.19
N SER A 386 -26.14 -6.55 7.38
CA SER A 386 -25.85 -6.64 5.94
C SER A 386 -24.44 -7.18 5.69
N LYS A 387 -23.41 -6.66 6.38
CA LYS A 387 -22.02 -7.15 6.23
C LYS A 387 -21.88 -8.62 6.62
N VAL A 388 -22.54 -9.06 7.69
CA VAL A 388 -22.53 -10.48 8.10
C VAL A 388 -23.13 -11.36 7.01
N SER A 389 -24.23 -10.94 6.39
CA SER A 389 -24.91 -11.71 5.33
C SER A 389 -24.06 -11.91 4.07
N GLU A 390 -23.07 -11.04 3.84
CA GLU A 390 -22.11 -11.15 2.73
C GLU A 390 -20.97 -12.15 3.02
N THR A 391 -20.83 -12.62 4.25
CA THR A 391 -19.81 -13.60 4.66
C THR A 391 -20.36 -15.03 4.63
N LEU A 392 -19.47 -16.01 4.42
CA LEU A 392 -19.84 -17.44 4.42
C LEU A 392 -19.77 -18.09 5.81
N ASN A 393 -18.98 -17.51 6.71
CA ASN A 393 -18.56 -18.12 7.98
C ASN A 393 -19.10 -17.41 9.22
N SER A 394 -19.87 -16.32 9.07
CA SER A 394 -20.37 -15.56 10.22
C SER A 394 -21.89 -15.64 10.33
N TYR A 395 -22.37 -15.78 11.56
CA TYR A 395 -23.79 -15.87 11.90
C TYR A 395 -24.08 -14.84 12.99
N LEU A 396 -25.23 -14.17 12.89
CA LEU A 396 -25.63 -13.07 13.77
C LEU A 396 -27.07 -13.27 14.24
N ILE A 397 -27.26 -13.27 15.56
CA ILE A 397 -28.57 -13.06 16.17
C ILE A 397 -28.57 -11.67 16.83
N ILE A 398 -29.63 -10.91 16.59
CA ILE A 398 -29.93 -9.68 17.31
C ILE A 398 -31.12 -9.96 18.23
N GLY A 399 -30.90 -10.02 19.54
CA GLY A 399 -31.90 -10.42 20.52
C GLY A 399 -31.47 -10.12 21.96
N ASN A 400 -32.36 -10.28 22.94
CA ASN A 400 -31.99 -10.02 24.33
C ASN A 400 -31.23 -11.22 24.92
N ILE A 401 -29.95 -11.03 25.24
CA ILE A 401 -29.14 -11.98 26.01
C ILE A 401 -28.63 -11.32 27.29
N ASP A 402 -28.83 -11.98 28.43
CA ASP A 402 -28.38 -11.48 29.72
C ASP A 402 -26.88 -11.73 29.96
N GLU A 403 -26.32 -12.74 29.30
CA GLU A 403 -24.96 -13.21 29.51
C GLU A 403 -23.92 -12.55 28.59
N PHE A 404 -22.74 -12.29 29.14
CA PHE A 404 -21.55 -11.97 28.36
C PHE A 404 -20.62 -13.18 28.39
N ASN A 405 -20.44 -13.83 27.24
CA ASN A 405 -19.55 -14.97 27.07
C ASN A 405 -18.83 -14.85 25.72
N VAL A 406 -17.50 -14.75 25.75
CA VAL A 406 -16.70 -15.02 24.55
C VAL A 406 -16.04 -16.37 24.73
N ILE A 407 -16.26 -17.29 23.79
CA ILE A 407 -15.79 -18.66 23.85
C ILE A 407 -14.86 -18.92 22.67
N THR A 408 -13.69 -19.47 22.98
CA THR A 408 -12.65 -19.85 22.02
C THR A 408 -12.21 -21.28 22.30
N GLU A 409 -11.92 -22.04 21.27
CA GLU A 409 -11.38 -23.40 21.37
C GLU A 409 -9.96 -23.46 20.82
N ASN A 410 -9.07 -24.19 21.49
CA ASN A 410 -7.70 -24.42 21.00
C ASN A 410 -7.19 -25.79 21.43
N SER A 411 -6.77 -26.62 20.47
CA SER A 411 -6.17 -27.94 20.75
C SER A 411 -7.03 -28.77 21.73
N ASN A 412 -8.35 -28.81 21.49
CA ASN A 412 -9.38 -29.44 22.33
C ASN A 412 -9.52 -28.85 23.75
N LYS A 413 -9.08 -27.61 23.96
CA LYS A 413 -9.26 -26.88 25.22
C LYS A 413 -10.13 -25.65 24.99
N THR A 414 -11.26 -25.61 25.67
CA THR A 414 -12.16 -24.47 25.62
C THR A 414 -11.77 -23.42 26.65
N SER A 415 -11.73 -22.16 26.23
CA SER A 415 -11.62 -21.01 27.12
C SER A 415 -12.87 -20.14 26.99
N ILE A 416 -13.33 -19.61 28.13
CA ILE A 416 -14.47 -18.70 28.20
C ILE A 416 -14.07 -17.41 28.91
N TYR A 417 -14.42 -16.28 28.33
CA TYR A 417 -14.20 -14.96 28.87
C TYR A 417 -15.53 -14.44 29.41
N LYS A 418 -15.59 -14.20 30.73
CA LYS A 418 -16.80 -13.73 31.43
C LYS A 418 -16.57 -12.38 32.06
N LYS A 419 -17.62 -11.56 32.12
CA LYS A 419 -17.60 -10.30 32.87
C LYS A 419 -17.94 -10.56 34.33
N GLU A 420 -17.02 -10.23 35.24
CA GLU A 420 -17.17 -10.45 36.67
C GLU A 420 -16.85 -9.21 37.49
N ILE A 421 -17.53 -9.06 38.62
CA ILE A 421 -17.38 -7.91 39.51
C ILE A 421 -16.37 -8.26 40.61
N PHE A 422 -15.34 -7.44 40.73
CA PHE A 422 -14.31 -7.52 41.75
C PHE A 422 -14.26 -6.24 42.59
N PRO A 423 -13.82 -6.31 43.86
CA PRO A 423 -13.59 -5.13 44.68
C PRO A 423 -12.33 -4.40 44.21
N LEU A 424 -12.45 -3.11 43.92
CA LEU A 424 -11.32 -2.19 43.78
C LEU A 424 -11.26 -1.29 45.01
N GLU A 425 -10.20 -1.41 45.80
CA GLU A 425 -10.04 -0.65 47.05
C GLU A 425 -9.47 0.74 46.78
N ILE A 426 -10.16 1.76 47.29
CA ILE A 426 -9.80 3.17 47.17
C ILE A 426 -10.09 3.82 48.52
N ASN A 427 -9.08 4.40 49.17
CA ASN A 427 -9.23 5.07 50.47
C ASN A 427 -10.00 4.22 51.51
N LYS A 428 -9.64 2.93 51.65
CA LYS A 428 -10.27 1.95 52.58
C LYS A 428 -11.75 1.62 52.28
N LYS A 429 -12.26 2.01 51.12
CA LYS A 429 -13.58 1.61 50.62
C LYS A 429 -13.40 0.76 49.37
N SER A 430 -14.21 -0.28 49.20
CA SER A 430 -14.19 -1.09 48.00
C SER A 430 -15.36 -0.73 47.09
N ILE A 431 -15.05 -0.34 45.85
CA ILE A 431 -16.04 -0.14 44.80
C ILE A 431 -16.16 -1.40 43.95
N LYS A 432 -17.32 -1.60 43.32
CA LYS A 432 -17.56 -2.67 42.35
C LYS A 432 -16.92 -2.29 41.02
N TYR A 433 -15.91 -3.02 40.58
CA TYR A 433 -15.31 -2.87 39.26
C TYR A 433 -15.46 -4.15 38.44
N GLN A 434 -15.76 -4.05 37.15
CA GLN A 434 -16.01 -5.20 36.29
C GLN A 434 -14.79 -5.50 35.42
N PHE A 435 -14.21 -6.70 35.59
CA PHE A 435 -13.18 -7.24 34.70
C PHE A 435 -13.78 -8.25 33.73
N VAL A 436 -13.13 -8.43 32.58
CA VAL A 436 -13.28 -9.63 31.76
C VAL A 436 -12.25 -10.66 32.23
N LYS A 437 -12.73 -11.77 32.78
CA LYS A 437 -11.90 -12.85 33.30
C LYS A 437 -11.89 -14.04 32.35
N LYS A 438 -10.70 -14.52 32.01
CA LYS A 438 -10.49 -15.74 31.25
C LYS A 438 -10.49 -16.96 32.17
N TYR A 439 -11.34 -17.92 31.82
CA TYR A 439 -11.30 -19.28 32.33
C TYR A 439 -10.79 -20.20 31.22
N SER A 440 -9.89 -21.12 31.55
CA SER A 440 -9.30 -22.04 30.59
C SER A 440 -9.55 -23.48 31.01
N ASN A 441 -9.66 -24.37 30.01
CA ASN A 441 -9.99 -25.78 30.17
C ASN A 441 -11.35 -25.98 30.87
N VAL A 442 -12.36 -25.24 30.43
CA VAL A 442 -13.71 -25.34 31.01
C VAL A 442 -14.53 -26.32 30.18
N ASP A 443 -15.27 -27.21 30.85
CA ASP A 443 -16.27 -28.04 30.20
C ASP A 443 -17.58 -27.25 30.08
N ILE A 444 -17.90 -26.83 28.86
CA ILE A 444 -19.10 -26.02 28.54
C ILE A 444 -19.82 -26.54 27.30
N LYS A 445 -19.65 -27.83 26.98
CA LYS A 445 -20.19 -28.41 25.76
C LYS A 445 -21.72 -28.26 25.68
N GLU A 446 -22.44 -28.58 26.76
CA GLU A 446 -23.90 -28.43 26.82
C GLU A 446 -24.37 -26.97 26.60
N HIS A 447 -23.58 -26.00 27.06
CA HIS A 447 -23.89 -24.59 26.90
C HIS A 447 -23.66 -24.13 25.44
N ILE A 448 -22.57 -24.57 24.81
CA ILE A 448 -22.33 -24.36 23.37
C ILE A 448 -23.43 -25.01 22.53
N ASP A 449 -23.83 -26.24 22.86
CA ASP A 449 -24.90 -26.96 22.14
C ASP A 449 -26.23 -26.20 22.26
N THR A 450 -26.47 -25.52 23.39
CA THR A 450 -27.64 -24.64 23.56
C THR A 450 -27.58 -23.43 22.64
N PHE A 451 -26.47 -22.70 22.61
CA PHE A 451 -26.32 -21.57 21.68
C PHE A 451 -26.40 -22.02 20.23
N ARG A 452 -25.82 -23.17 19.89
CA ARG A 452 -25.88 -23.72 18.54
C ARG A 452 -27.33 -23.99 18.11
N ARG A 453 -28.20 -24.46 19.01
CA ARG A 453 -29.64 -24.60 18.74
C ARG A 453 -30.27 -23.24 18.44
N ASP A 454 -30.01 -22.20 19.24
CA ASP A 454 -30.55 -20.86 18.98
C ASP A 454 -30.16 -20.33 17.57
N PHE A 455 -28.91 -20.55 17.15
CA PHE A 455 -28.49 -20.21 15.78
C PHE A 455 -29.09 -21.12 14.71
N ALA A 456 -29.29 -22.41 15.02
CA ALA A 456 -29.93 -23.32 14.08
C ALA A 456 -31.39 -22.92 13.83
N ASP A 457 -32.12 -22.53 14.88
CA ASP A 457 -33.50 -22.03 14.80
C ASP A 457 -33.62 -20.81 13.89
N GLU A 458 -32.67 -19.87 13.96
CA GLU A 458 -32.68 -18.65 13.12
C GLU A 458 -32.21 -18.92 11.68
N TYR A 459 -31.24 -19.82 11.48
CA TYR A 459 -30.53 -19.94 10.19
C TYR A 459 -30.92 -21.14 9.36
N VAL A 460 -31.20 -22.31 9.93
CA VAL A 460 -31.32 -23.55 9.14
C VAL A 460 -32.49 -23.48 8.16
N GLU A 461 -33.68 -23.05 8.60
CA GLU A 461 -34.84 -22.91 7.71
C GLU A 461 -34.61 -21.81 6.66
N ASN A 462 -34.04 -20.67 7.05
CA ASN A 462 -33.73 -19.59 6.13
C ASN A 462 -32.72 -20.01 5.05
N ILE A 463 -31.66 -20.70 5.45
CA ILE A 463 -30.67 -21.28 4.54
C ILE A 463 -31.34 -22.32 3.62
N SER A 464 -32.22 -23.18 4.16
CA SER A 464 -32.98 -24.13 3.34
C SER A 464 -33.80 -23.42 2.27
N ASN A 465 -34.61 -22.44 2.68
CA ASN A 465 -35.48 -21.67 1.77
C ASN A 465 -34.69 -20.89 0.72
N GLU A 466 -33.56 -20.30 1.09
CA GLU A 466 -32.65 -19.64 0.13
C GLU A 466 -32.10 -20.63 -0.88
N ILE A 467 -31.67 -21.81 -0.43
CA ILE A 467 -31.14 -22.87 -1.29
C ILE A 467 -32.23 -23.40 -2.21
N ASP A 468 -33.43 -23.69 -1.69
CA ASP A 468 -34.54 -24.19 -2.49
C ASP A 468 -35.00 -23.14 -3.51
N SER A 469 -35.04 -21.86 -3.13
CA SER A 469 -35.31 -20.75 -4.05
C SER A 469 -34.23 -20.61 -5.13
N LEU A 470 -32.96 -20.76 -4.76
CA LEU A 470 -31.85 -20.80 -5.72
C LEU A 470 -32.01 -22.00 -6.66
N ILE A 471 -32.26 -23.20 -6.15
CA ILE A 471 -32.45 -24.40 -6.95
C ILE A 471 -33.64 -24.22 -7.90
N ALA A 472 -34.79 -23.74 -7.41
CA ALA A 472 -35.97 -23.50 -8.22
C ALA A 472 -35.74 -22.45 -9.31
N LYS A 473 -35.11 -21.30 -8.98
CA LYS A 473 -34.75 -20.28 -9.98
C LYS A 473 -33.74 -20.81 -10.99
N LYS A 474 -32.75 -21.59 -10.55
CA LYS A 474 -31.64 -22.07 -11.37
C LYS A 474 -32.06 -23.23 -12.29
N ILE A 475 -32.98 -24.09 -11.87
CA ILE A 475 -33.61 -25.12 -12.73
C ILE A 475 -34.52 -24.48 -13.78
N ASN A 476 -35.19 -23.37 -13.44
CA ASN A 476 -36.09 -22.66 -14.34
C ASN A 476 -35.40 -21.62 -15.25
N SER A 477 -34.08 -21.44 -15.15
CA SER A 477 -33.32 -20.53 -16.04
C SER A 477 -32.78 -21.28 -17.27
N ASP A 478 -32.81 -20.63 -18.43
CA ASP A 478 -32.56 -21.29 -19.73
C ASP A 478 -31.12 -21.81 -19.94
N ASP A 479 -30.14 -21.51 -19.07
CA ASP A 479 -28.77 -22.01 -19.23
C ASP A 479 -28.05 -22.30 -17.90
N LEU A 480 -28.27 -23.50 -17.37
CA LEU A 480 -27.58 -24.08 -16.22
C LEU A 480 -26.04 -24.11 -16.35
N SER A 481 -25.47 -23.95 -17.55
CA SER A 481 -24.03 -24.05 -17.76
C SER A 481 -23.23 -22.84 -17.26
N ASN A 482 -23.89 -21.71 -16.96
CA ASN A 482 -23.20 -20.49 -16.52
C ASN A 482 -23.05 -20.38 -14.99
N TYR A 483 -23.56 -21.36 -14.23
CA TYR A 483 -23.49 -21.33 -12.77
C TYR A 483 -22.10 -21.70 -12.23
N SER A 484 -21.68 -21.01 -11.18
CA SER A 484 -20.46 -21.34 -10.43
C SER A 484 -20.63 -22.65 -9.67
N ILE A 485 -19.69 -23.58 -9.84
CA ILE A 485 -19.66 -24.81 -9.02
C ILE A 485 -19.25 -24.47 -7.58
N GLU A 486 -18.47 -23.42 -7.39
CA GLU A 486 -17.98 -23.02 -6.07
C GLU A 486 -19.11 -22.48 -5.18
N GLU A 487 -20.02 -21.67 -5.72
CA GLU A 487 -21.22 -21.20 -4.99
C GLU A 487 -22.08 -22.37 -4.47
N ILE A 488 -22.12 -23.49 -5.21
CA ILE A 488 -22.87 -24.69 -4.81
C ILE A 488 -22.10 -25.45 -3.71
N LYS A 489 -20.77 -25.39 -3.70
CA LYS A 489 -19.97 -25.98 -2.62
C LYS A 489 -20.05 -25.16 -1.34
N ASP A 490 -20.12 -23.84 -1.43
CA ASP A 490 -20.23 -22.93 -0.29
C ASP A 490 -21.46 -23.23 0.59
N ILE A 491 -22.49 -23.86 0.02
CA ILE A 491 -23.65 -24.38 0.77
C ILE A 491 -23.22 -25.36 1.87
N ASP A 492 -22.31 -26.31 1.59
CA ASP A 492 -21.85 -27.25 2.63
C ASP A 492 -21.16 -26.49 3.75
N PHE A 493 -20.35 -25.51 3.38
CA PHE A 493 -19.62 -24.70 4.34
C PHE A 493 -20.57 -23.93 5.25
N LYS A 494 -21.67 -23.36 4.72
CA LYS A 494 -22.69 -22.63 5.50
C LYS A 494 -23.51 -23.52 6.44
N ILE A 495 -23.77 -24.78 6.09
CA ILE A 495 -24.57 -25.68 6.94
C ILE A 495 -23.72 -26.53 7.88
N THR A 496 -22.41 -26.64 7.63
CA THR A 496 -21.49 -27.50 8.38
C THR A 496 -21.59 -27.35 9.90
N PRO A 497 -21.68 -26.13 10.44
CA PRO A 497 -21.73 -25.97 11.89
C PRO A 497 -23.00 -26.53 12.54
N PHE A 498 -24.06 -26.76 11.78
CA PHE A 498 -25.35 -27.25 12.31
C PHE A 498 -25.54 -28.76 12.16
N ASN A 499 -24.59 -29.47 11.54
CA ASN A 499 -24.67 -30.92 11.28
C ASN A 499 -24.87 -31.81 12.54
N ASN A 500 -24.56 -31.30 13.73
CA ASN A 500 -24.68 -32.04 14.98
C ASN A 500 -25.95 -31.69 15.76
N VAL A 501 -26.85 -30.87 15.19
CA VAL A 501 -28.12 -30.49 15.83
C VAL A 501 -29.22 -31.42 15.32
N THR A 502 -29.48 -32.49 16.07
CA THR A 502 -30.31 -33.62 15.66
C THR A 502 -31.73 -33.26 15.23
N GLU A 503 -32.28 -32.19 15.80
CA GLU A 503 -33.61 -31.66 15.49
C GLU A 503 -33.74 -31.21 14.03
N TYR A 504 -32.62 -30.85 13.39
CA TYR A 504 -32.55 -30.34 12.02
C TYR A 504 -32.00 -31.36 11.01
N ASP A 505 -31.70 -32.59 11.44
CA ASP A 505 -31.07 -33.62 10.59
C ASP A 505 -31.85 -33.88 9.28
N LEU A 506 -33.18 -33.85 9.34
CA LEU A 506 -34.04 -34.05 8.17
C LEU A 506 -33.86 -32.92 7.15
N ILE A 507 -33.95 -31.66 7.60
CA ILE A 507 -33.80 -30.47 6.75
C ILE A 507 -32.38 -30.41 6.18
N LEU A 508 -31.37 -30.65 7.01
CA LEU A 508 -29.97 -30.67 6.58
C LEU A 508 -29.68 -31.78 5.56
N SER A 509 -30.35 -32.92 5.68
CA SER A 509 -30.25 -34.02 4.71
C SER A 509 -30.92 -33.66 3.38
N GLU A 510 -32.10 -33.05 3.42
CA GLU A 510 -32.81 -32.57 2.23
C GLU A 510 -31.97 -31.52 1.47
N ILE A 511 -31.38 -30.56 2.19
CA ILE A 511 -30.45 -29.58 1.60
C ILE A 511 -29.29 -30.27 0.87
N LYS A 512 -28.67 -31.29 1.50
CA LYS A 512 -27.55 -32.04 0.91
C LYS A 512 -27.99 -32.78 -0.36
N GLU A 513 -29.15 -33.42 -0.36
CA GLU A 513 -29.70 -34.12 -1.52
C GLU A 513 -30.00 -33.15 -2.67
N ASN A 514 -30.73 -32.06 -2.37
CA ASN A 514 -31.09 -31.01 -3.32
C ASN A 514 -29.85 -30.36 -3.95
N LYS A 515 -28.83 -30.08 -3.14
CA LYS A 515 -27.53 -29.60 -3.61
C LYS A 515 -26.85 -30.60 -4.55
N ILE A 516 -26.77 -31.89 -4.20
CA ILE A 516 -26.15 -32.91 -5.05
C ILE A 516 -26.86 -32.98 -6.41
N ALA A 517 -28.19 -32.93 -6.41
CA ALA A 517 -28.99 -32.90 -7.63
C ALA A 517 -28.65 -31.67 -8.48
N LEU A 518 -28.59 -30.47 -7.90
CA LEU A 518 -28.21 -29.24 -8.61
C LEU A 518 -26.78 -29.32 -9.16
N LEU A 519 -25.82 -29.80 -8.36
CA LEU A 519 -24.42 -29.93 -8.77
C LEU A 519 -24.29 -30.86 -9.99
N ASN A 520 -25.01 -31.98 -9.98
CA ASN A 520 -25.05 -32.91 -11.10
C ASN A 520 -25.69 -32.27 -12.34
N ALA A 521 -26.80 -31.54 -12.17
CA ALA A 521 -27.47 -30.83 -13.26
C ALA A 521 -26.56 -29.78 -13.92
N VAL A 522 -25.87 -28.96 -13.11
CA VAL A 522 -24.92 -27.94 -13.59
C VAL A 522 -23.73 -28.59 -14.30
N LYS A 523 -23.15 -29.65 -13.73
CA LYS A 523 -22.06 -30.41 -14.39
C LYS A 523 -22.50 -30.98 -15.73
N ASN A 524 -23.70 -31.57 -15.81
CA ASN A 524 -24.25 -32.12 -17.05
C ASN A 524 -24.50 -31.03 -18.10
N ALA A 525 -25.08 -29.90 -17.71
CA ALA A 525 -25.32 -28.77 -18.62
C ALA A 525 -23.99 -28.18 -19.16
N LYS A 526 -22.99 -28.00 -18.29
CA LYS A 526 -21.65 -27.58 -18.71
C LYS A 526 -21.00 -28.59 -19.65
N ASN A 527 -21.08 -29.89 -19.34
CA ASN A 527 -20.55 -30.96 -20.20
C ASN A 527 -21.21 -30.94 -21.59
N GLY A 528 -22.55 -30.83 -21.66
CA GLY A 528 -23.26 -30.76 -22.95
C GLY A 528 -22.83 -29.55 -23.80
N LYS A 529 -22.60 -28.39 -23.18
CA LYS A 529 -22.08 -27.20 -23.87
C LYS A 529 -20.66 -27.38 -24.37
N ILE A 530 -19.80 -28.03 -23.57
CA ILE A 530 -18.43 -28.39 -23.98
C ILE A 530 -18.46 -29.37 -25.15
N GLU A 531 -19.28 -30.41 -25.10
CA GLU A 531 -19.43 -31.40 -26.19
C GLU A 531 -19.90 -30.74 -27.48
N SER A 532 -20.92 -29.88 -27.42
CA SER A 532 -21.40 -29.10 -28.57
C SER A 532 -20.30 -28.20 -29.16
N PHE A 533 -19.55 -27.50 -28.29
CA PHE A 533 -18.42 -26.68 -28.71
C PHE A 533 -17.31 -27.53 -29.37
N ILE A 534 -16.93 -28.66 -28.77
CA ILE A 534 -15.92 -29.57 -29.31
C ILE A 534 -16.37 -30.09 -30.69
N ALA A 535 -17.63 -30.51 -30.83
CA ALA A 535 -18.17 -30.98 -32.11
C ALA A 535 -18.04 -29.90 -33.20
N SER A 536 -18.46 -28.68 -32.91
CA SER A 536 -18.32 -27.53 -33.81
C SER A 536 -16.86 -27.25 -34.19
N MET A 537 -15.95 -27.25 -33.21
CA MET A 537 -14.52 -27.03 -33.47
C MET A 537 -13.88 -28.15 -34.27
N LEU A 538 -14.28 -29.41 -34.06
CA LEU A 538 -13.82 -30.55 -34.84
C LEU A 538 -14.27 -30.48 -36.29
N GLU A 539 -15.48 -30.00 -36.56
CA GLU A 539 -15.96 -29.75 -37.92
C GLU A 539 -15.19 -28.63 -38.61
N GLU A 540 -15.01 -27.49 -37.93
CA GLU A 540 -14.18 -26.39 -38.43
C GLU A 540 -12.75 -26.88 -38.75
N LEU A 541 -12.12 -27.67 -37.86
CA LEU A 541 -10.78 -28.21 -38.07
C LEU A 541 -10.68 -29.21 -39.23
N LYS A 542 -11.75 -30.00 -39.49
CA LYS A 542 -11.83 -30.90 -40.66
C LYS A 542 -11.90 -30.12 -41.97
N SER A 543 -12.72 -29.07 -42.01
CA SER A 543 -12.90 -28.22 -43.20
C SER A 543 -11.68 -27.34 -43.52
N LEU A 544 -10.75 -27.20 -42.59
CA LEU A 544 -9.63 -26.29 -42.71
C LEU A 544 -8.58 -26.79 -43.72
N GLU A 545 -8.38 -25.99 -44.77
CA GLU A 545 -7.34 -26.23 -45.77
C GLU A 545 -5.96 -25.79 -45.26
N LEU A 546 -4.92 -26.49 -45.73
CA LEU A 546 -3.53 -26.24 -45.32
C LEU A 546 -2.95 -24.91 -45.84
N SER A 547 -3.71 -24.18 -46.65
CA SER A 547 -3.43 -22.80 -47.10
C SER A 547 -3.89 -21.75 -46.08
N GLU A 548 -4.73 -22.11 -45.10
CA GLU A 548 -5.46 -21.17 -44.23
C GLU A 548 -4.86 -21.01 -42.82
N GLU A 549 -3.55 -20.80 -42.71
CA GLU A 549 -2.84 -20.73 -41.41
C GLU A 549 -3.41 -19.67 -40.45
N ARG A 550 -3.91 -18.54 -40.98
CA ARG A 550 -4.52 -17.50 -40.13
C ARG A 550 -5.79 -18.00 -39.43
N LYS A 551 -6.64 -18.76 -40.13
CA LYS A 551 -7.85 -19.33 -39.55
C LYS A 551 -7.50 -20.36 -38.47
N PHE A 552 -6.47 -21.18 -38.68
CA PHE A 552 -5.96 -22.12 -37.69
C PHE A 552 -5.56 -21.44 -36.37
N LYS A 553 -4.82 -20.33 -36.43
CA LYS A 553 -4.43 -19.56 -35.24
C LYS A 553 -5.64 -18.94 -34.52
N THR A 554 -6.65 -18.47 -35.25
CA THR A 554 -7.91 -17.98 -34.66
C THR A 554 -8.70 -19.08 -33.96
N LEU A 555 -8.75 -20.28 -34.54
CA LEU A 555 -9.35 -21.46 -33.91
C LEU A 555 -8.63 -21.81 -32.60
N GLN A 556 -7.30 -21.75 -32.59
CA GLN A 556 -6.50 -21.99 -31.39
C GLN A 556 -6.87 -21.06 -30.23
N SER A 557 -7.01 -19.75 -30.51
CA SER A 557 -7.34 -18.77 -29.47
C SER A 557 -8.78 -18.94 -28.96
N LYS A 558 -9.73 -19.28 -29.83
CA LYS A 558 -11.11 -19.60 -29.44
C LYS A 558 -11.16 -20.79 -28.47
N ILE A 559 -10.47 -21.88 -28.78
CA ILE A 559 -10.43 -23.09 -27.95
C ILE A 559 -9.83 -22.78 -26.58
N ASN A 560 -8.71 -22.05 -26.54
CA ASN A 560 -8.06 -21.68 -25.27
C ASN A 560 -8.98 -20.81 -24.40
N LYS A 561 -9.70 -19.85 -25.01
CA LYS A 561 -10.62 -18.97 -24.28
C LYS A 561 -11.82 -19.73 -23.70
N GLU A 562 -12.38 -20.69 -24.42
CA GLU A 562 -13.46 -21.53 -23.90
C GLU A 562 -12.96 -22.49 -22.81
N LYS A 563 -11.77 -23.09 -22.97
CA LYS A 563 -11.18 -23.97 -21.95
C LYS A 563 -10.99 -23.25 -20.61
N GLU A 564 -10.60 -21.98 -20.62
CA GLU A 564 -10.49 -21.13 -19.42
C GLU A 564 -11.82 -20.99 -18.67
N LYS A 565 -12.94 -20.85 -19.38
CA LYS A 565 -14.28 -20.69 -18.76
C LYS A 565 -14.75 -21.95 -18.02
N PHE A 566 -14.24 -23.12 -18.39
CA PHE A 566 -14.67 -24.40 -17.83
C PHE A 566 -13.58 -25.08 -16.99
N LYS A 567 -12.62 -24.32 -16.46
CA LYS A 567 -11.54 -24.82 -15.58
C LYS A 567 -12.02 -25.62 -14.37
N GLU A 568 -13.23 -25.37 -13.89
CA GLU A 568 -13.83 -26.05 -12.75
C GLU A 568 -14.20 -27.52 -13.04
N ILE A 569 -14.21 -27.93 -14.31
CA ILE A 569 -14.56 -29.28 -14.76
C ILE A 569 -13.32 -30.02 -15.24
N GLU A 570 -13.32 -31.35 -15.06
CA GLU A 570 -12.24 -32.24 -15.48
C GLU A 570 -11.77 -31.97 -16.92
N SER A 571 -10.46 -31.73 -17.05
CA SER A 571 -9.76 -31.36 -18.29
C SER A 571 -9.78 -32.43 -19.39
N GLY A 572 -10.32 -33.62 -19.10
CA GLY A 572 -10.32 -34.78 -19.99
C GLY A 572 -11.17 -34.65 -21.24
N LEU A 573 -12.25 -33.85 -21.22
CA LEU A 573 -13.16 -33.70 -22.36
C LEU A 573 -12.49 -33.06 -23.59
N PHE A 574 -11.55 -32.14 -23.38
CA PHE A 574 -10.83 -31.48 -24.48
C PHE A 574 -9.72 -32.33 -25.11
N LEU A 575 -9.39 -33.48 -24.53
CA LEU A 575 -8.20 -34.27 -24.90
C LEU A 575 -8.26 -34.78 -26.35
N GLU A 576 -9.44 -35.14 -26.85
CA GLU A 576 -9.59 -35.57 -28.25
C GLU A 576 -9.37 -34.41 -29.22
N LEU A 577 -9.94 -33.24 -28.92
CA LEU A 577 -9.77 -32.02 -29.70
C LEU A 577 -8.30 -31.59 -29.74
N GLU A 578 -7.61 -31.62 -28.59
CA GLU A 578 -6.19 -31.30 -28.48
C GLU A 578 -5.31 -32.24 -29.32
N LYS A 579 -5.58 -33.55 -29.28
CA LYS A 579 -4.86 -34.54 -30.12
C LYS A 579 -5.02 -34.23 -31.60
N LYS A 580 -6.24 -33.95 -32.06
CA LYS A 580 -6.51 -33.62 -33.47
C LYS A 580 -5.90 -32.28 -33.88
N PHE A 581 -5.95 -31.28 -33.00
CA PHE A 581 -5.33 -29.98 -33.22
C PHE A 581 -3.81 -30.11 -33.38
N LEU A 582 -3.14 -30.87 -32.51
CA LEU A 582 -1.70 -31.13 -32.57
C LEU A 582 -1.29 -31.87 -33.85
N LEU A 583 -2.12 -32.79 -34.35
CA LEU A 583 -1.87 -33.46 -35.62
C LEU A 583 -1.93 -32.45 -36.78
N LYS A 584 -2.95 -31.60 -36.81
CA LYS A 584 -3.11 -30.56 -37.83
C LYS A 584 -1.96 -29.53 -37.80
N GLU A 585 -1.50 -29.13 -36.62
CA GLU A 585 -0.33 -28.25 -36.45
C GLU A 585 0.94 -28.85 -37.08
N LYS A 586 1.17 -30.15 -36.88
CA LYS A 586 2.31 -30.87 -37.51
C LYS A 586 2.20 -30.88 -39.03
N GLU A 587 1.00 -30.96 -39.59
CA GLU A 587 0.79 -30.89 -41.05
C GLU A 587 1.17 -29.52 -41.61
N PHE A 588 0.74 -28.42 -40.96
CA PHE A 588 1.15 -27.05 -41.33
C PHE A 588 2.68 -26.88 -41.29
N GLU A 589 3.34 -27.40 -40.26
CA GLU A 589 4.80 -27.34 -40.11
C GLU A 589 5.56 -28.14 -41.18
N LEU A 590 5.00 -29.25 -41.66
CA LEU A 590 5.61 -30.04 -42.73
C LEU A 590 5.58 -29.31 -44.08
N ILE A 591 4.53 -28.53 -44.35
CA ILE A 591 4.37 -27.79 -45.61
C ILE A 591 5.37 -26.63 -45.68
N LYS A 592 5.57 -25.91 -44.58
CA LYS A 592 6.57 -24.82 -44.49
C LYS A 592 8.00 -25.28 -44.82
N LYS A 593 8.31 -26.58 -44.64
CA LYS A 593 9.63 -27.17 -44.88
C LYS A 593 9.87 -27.64 -46.32
N ARG A 594 8.86 -27.60 -47.20
CA ARG A 594 9.02 -27.95 -48.62
C ARG A 594 9.71 -26.80 -49.37
N LYS A 595 10.76 -27.14 -50.12
CA LYS A 595 11.52 -26.23 -50.97
C LYS A 595 11.20 -26.51 -52.44
N SER A 596 11.29 -25.48 -53.26
CA SER A 596 11.18 -25.55 -54.71
C SER A 596 12.56 -25.54 -55.35
N ILE A 597 13.04 -26.67 -55.87
CA ILE A 597 14.38 -26.83 -56.43
C ILE A 597 14.32 -26.71 -57.95
N ILE A 598 14.91 -25.64 -58.48
CA ILE A 598 15.04 -25.38 -59.92
C ILE A 598 16.38 -25.95 -60.38
N ILE A 599 16.38 -26.81 -61.39
CA ILE A 599 17.60 -27.52 -61.84
C ILE A 599 18.06 -26.99 -63.19
N ASP A 600 19.34 -26.64 -63.28
CA ASP A 600 20.03 -26.20 -64.49
C ASP A 600 20.53 -27.40 -65.35
N THR A 601 20.73 -27.18 -66.65
CA THR A 601 21.12 -28.21 -67.64
C THR A 601 22.46 -28.85 -67.29
N ASN A 602 23.45 -28.04 -66.92
CA ASN A 602 24.79 -28.46 -66.51
C ASN A 602 24.76 -29.47 -65.34
N ILE A 603 23.87 -29.30 -64.37
CA ILE A 603 23.67 -30.25 -63.27
C ILE A 603 23.17 -31.60 -63.76
N LEU A 604 22.23 -31.61 -64.71
CA LEU A 604 21.66 -32.83 -65.27
C LEU A 604 22.66 -33.61 -66.13
N ILE A 605 23.63 -32.92 -66.73
CA ILE A 605 24.74 -33.56 -67.45
C ILE A 605 25.79 -34.11 -66.49
N GLU A 606 26.08 -33.40 -65.39
CA GLU A 606 27.02 -33.87 -64.39
C GLU A 606 26.50 -35.10 -63.63
N GLU A 607 25.25 -35.03 -63.17
CA GLU A 607 24.55 -36.07 -62.41
C GLU A 607 23.14 -36.31 -62.98
N PRO A 608 22.99 -37.19 -63.99
CA PRO A 608 21.71 -37.52 -64.61
C PRO A 608 20.65 -38.04 -63.62
N LYS A 609 21.06 -38.58 -62.46
CA LYS A 609 20.16 -39.12 -61.42
C LYS A 609 19.89 -38.14 -60.27
N ILE A 610 20.15 -36.85 -60.46
CA ILE A 610 19.97 -35.81 -59.43
C ILE A 610 18.56 -35.78 -58.82
N ILE A 611 17.52 -36.17 -59.57
CA ILE A 611 16.14 -36.27 -59.07
C ILE A 611 16.03 -37.27 -57.93
N ASP A 612 16.80 -38.35 -57.94
CA ASP A 612 16.78 -39.34 -56.87
C ASP A 612 17.42 -38.81 -55.58
N ILE A 613 18.45 -37.96 -55.71
CA ILE A 613 19.14 -37.28 -54.60
C ILE A 613 18.22 -36.24 -53.94
N ILE A 614 17.46 -35.50 -54.75
CA ILE A 614 16.48 -34.53 -54.29
C ILE A 614 15.26 -35.29 -53.74
N GLY A 615 15.31 -35.65 -52.45
CA GLY A 615 14.32 -36.51 -51.81
C GLY A 615 12.85 -36.13 -52.05
N SER A 616 11.95 -37.11 -51.94
CA SER A 616 10.54 -37.07 -52.38
C SER A 616 9.65 -35.97 -51.79
N LEU A 617 10.07 -35.28 -50.74
CA LEU A 617 9.30 -34.19 -50.11
C LEU A 617 9.44 -32.84 -50.82
N GLN A 618 10.47 -32.65 -51.64
CA GLN A 618 10.78 -31.38 -52.30
C GLN A 618 10.04 -31.26 -53.64
N ASN A 619 9.77 -30.03 -54.06
CA ASN A 619 9.26 -29.77 -55.41
C ASN A 619 10.46 -29.61 -56.35
N ILE A 620 10.43 -30.26 -57.52
CA ILE A 620 11.48 -30.18 -58.53
C ILE A 620 10.91 -29.44 -59.73
N ILE A 621 11.62 -28.41 -60.19
CA ILE A 621 11.15 -27.52 -61.24
C ILE A 621 12.18 -27.51 -62.38
N PHE A 622 11.71 -27.81 -63.59
CA PHE A 622 12.49 -27.69 -64.81
C PHE A 622 12.00 -26.52 -65.65
N SER A 623 12.91 -25.70 -66.14
CA SER A 623 12.61 -24.71 -67.17
C SER A 623 12.44 -25.42 -68.52
N ALA A 624 11.50 -24.96 -69.35
CA ALA A 624 11.37 -25.42 -70.73
C ALA A 624 12.70 -25.27 -71.50
N LYS A 625 13.50 -24.25 -71.16
CA LYS A 625 14.81 -24.05 -71.77
C LYS A 625 15.82 -25.15 -71.43
N VAL A 626 15.78 -25.69 -70.21
CA VAL A 626 16.64 -26.80 -69.78
C VAL A 626 16.31 -28.08 -70.56
N ILE A 627 15.02 -28.33 -70.80
CA ILE A 627 14.59 -29.48 -71.58
C ILE A 627 15.03 -29.36 -73.04
N ASP A 628 14.85 -28.18 -73.64
CA ASP A 628 15.31 -27.86 -74.99
C ASP A 628 16.84 -28.05 -75.16
N GLU A 629 17.62 -27.57 -74.19
CA GLU A 629 19.07 -27.77 -74.19
C GLU A 629 19.48 -29.24 -74.06
N LEU A 630 18.84 -29.99 -73.17
CA LEU A 630 19.09 -31.43 -73.03
C LEU A 630 18.77 -32.21 -74.32
N ASP A 631 17.69 -31.83 -75.03
CA ASP A 631 17.35 -32.45 -76.31
C ASP A 631 18.42 -32.15 -77.38
N GLY A 632 18.95 -30.92 -77.44
CA GLY A 632 20.06 -30.57 -78.33
C GLY A 632 21.36 -31.32 -78.03
N LEU A 633 21.66 -31.58 -76.75
CA LEU A 633 22.87 -32.27 -76.31
C LEU A 633 22.90 -33.78 -76.66
N LYS A 634 21.77 -34.38 -77.06
CA LYS A 634 21.71 -35.77 -77.56
C LYS A 634 22.49 -35.99 -78.85
N ASN A 635 22.73 -34.91 -79.61
CA ASN A 635 23.37 -34.99 -80.92
C ASN A 635 24.90 -34.81 -80.85
N ARG A 636 25.46 -34.57 -79.66
CA ARG A 636 26.90 -34.40 -79.44
C ARG A 636 27.51 -35.68 -78.85
N SER A 637 28.57 -36.21 -79.47
CA SER A 637 29.19 -37.49 -79.07
C SER A 637 29.59 -37.57 -77.59
N GLU A 638 30.10 -36.47 -77.01
CA GLU A 638 30.59 -36.44 -75.63
C GLU A 638 29.48 -36.42 -74.56
N THR A 639 28.35 -35.77 -74.83
CA THR A 639 27.26 -35.58 -73.84
C THR A 639 26.03 -36.46 -74.11
N LYS A 640 26.02 -37.20 -75.23
CA LYS A 640 24.85 -37.96 -75.69
C LYS A 640 24.32 -38.94 -74.67
N GLU A 641 25.18 -39.77 -74.08
CA GLU A 641 24.78 -40.81 -73.12
C GLU A 641 24.16 -40.19 -71.86
N LYS A 642 24.83 -39.18 -71.29
CA LYS A 642 24.39 -38.44 -70.10
C LYS A 642 23.08 -37.68 -70.32
N ALA A 643 22.93 -37.00 -71.46
CA ALA A 643 21.70 -36.27 -71.80
C ALA A 643 20.50 -37.21 -72.04
N GLN A 644 20.73 -38.37 -72.67
CA GLN A 644 19.70 -39.40 -72.84
C GLN A 644 19.28 -40.01 -71.50
N GLU A 645 20.25 -40.26 -70.60
CA GLU A 645 19.97 -40.75 -69.25
C GLU A 645 19.18 -39.73 -68.43
N ALA A 646 19.56 -38.45 -68.43
CA ALA A 646 18.86 -37.40 -67.69
C ALA A 646 17.39 -37.27 -68.10
N ILE A 647 17.10 -37.31 -69.41
CA ILE A 647 15.73 -37.26 -69.92
C ILE A 647 14.94 -38.53 -69.56
N ARG A 648 15.59 -39.69 -69.56
CA ARG A 648 14.97 -40.95 -69.11
C ARG A 648 14.59 -40.85 -67.63
N GLU A 649 15.47 -40.31 -66.78
CA GLU A 649 15.22 -40.13 -65.35
C GLU A 649 14.12 -39.08 -65.08
N ILE A 650 14.10 -37.95 -65.80
CA ILE A 650 13.01 -36.96 -65.72
C ILE A 650 11.66 -37.62 -66.03
N ARG A 651 11.56 -38.37 -67.13
CA ARG A 651 10.32 -39.06 -67.54
C ARG A 651 9.90 -40.15 -66.55
N LYS A 652 10.86 -40.92 -66.04
CA LYS A 652 10.63 -41.98 -65.04
C LYS A 652 10.03 -41.42 -63.75
N HIS A 653 10.50 -40.25 -63.30
CA HIS A 653 10.05 -39.65 -62.04
C HIS A 653 8.88 -38.67 -62.18
N GLN A 654 8.52 -38.25 -63.40
CA GLN A 654 7.46 -37.27 -63.66
C GLN A 654 6.10 -37.62 -63.05
N LYS A 655 5.72 -38.91 -63.01
CA LYS A 655 4.43 -39.35 -62.45
C LYS A 655 4.42 -39.52 -60.94
N ASN A 656 5.59 -39.77 -60.33
CA ASN A 656 5.71 -40.25 -58.96
C ASN A 656 6.39 -39.24 -58.01
N ARG A 657 6.89 -38.12 -58.53
CA ARG A 657 7.48 -37.03 -57.76
C ARG A 657 6.82 -35.70 -58.10
N ASN A 658 6.99 -34.71 -57.24
CA ASN A 658 6.47 -33.34 -57.44
C ASN A 658 7.31 -32.58 -58.47
N ILE A 659 7.25 -33.02 -59.73
CA ILE A 659 7.99 -32.41 -60.85
C ILE A 659 7.08 -31.47 -61.63
N SER A 660 7.50 -30.22 -61.83
CA SER A 660 6.80 -29.23 -62.66
C SER A 660 7.68 -28.70 -63.77
N PHE A 661 7.09 -28.49 -64.94
CA PHE A 661 7.76 -27.88 -66.10
C PHE A 661 7.17 -26.49 -66.32
N ASN A 662 8.01 -25.47 -66.34
CA ASN A 662 7.59 -24.08 -66.45
C ASN A 662 8.26 -23.42 -67.65
N THR A 663 7.50 -22.63 -68.40
CA THR A 663 8.07 -21.72 -69.40
C THR A 663 8.64 -20.48 -68.72
N SER A 664 9.71 -19.95 -69.31
CA SER A 664 10.35 -18.72 -68.85
C SER A 664 9.40 -17.55 -69.00
N LYS A 665 9.24 -16.75 -67.94
CA LYS A 665 8.50 -15.49 -67.96
C LYS A 665 9.51 -14.36 -67.88
N VAL A 666 10.09 -14.03 -69.03
CA VAL A 666 11.20 -13.05 -69.12
C VAL A 666 10.78 -11.64 -68.72
N ASP A 667 9.47 -11.34 -68.69
CA ASP A 667 8.92 -10.08 -68.17
C ASP A 667 9.16 -9.91 -66.67
N ASN A 668 9.39 -11.00 -65.93
CA ASN A 668 9.69 -10.96 -64.49
C ASN A 668 11.17 -10.69 -64.19
N LEU A 669 12.04 -10.65 -65.21
CA LEU A 669 13.46 -10.34 -65.03
C LEU A 669 13.66 -8.81 -65.02
N PRO A 670 14.61 -8.29 -64.22
CA PRO A 670 15.04 -6.89 -64.32
C PRO A 670 15.49 -6.52 -65.74
N ASP A 671 15.25 -5.27 -66.13
CA ASP A 671 15.57 -4.78 -67.48
C ASP A 671 17.08 -4.80 -67.79
N ASP A 672 17.93 -4.76 -66.76
CA ASP A 672 19.39 -4.82 -66.88
C ASP A 672 19.92 -6.21 -67.30
N LEU A 673 19.09 -7.27 -67.25
CA LEU A 673 19.47 -8.62 -67.64
C LEU A 673 19.05 -8.93 -69.08
N ASN A 674 19.97 -9.54 -69.85
CA ASN A 674 19.67 -9.98 -71.22
C ASN A 674 18.56 -11.06 -71.24
N LYS A 675 17.34 -10.68 -71.64
CA LYS A 675 16.16 -11.54 -71.70
C LYS A 675 16.27 -12.71 -72.70
N LYS A 676 17.27 -12.71 -73.59
CA LYS A 676 17.54 -13.79 -74.56
C LYS A 676 18.59 -14.80 -74.09
N SER A 677 19.25 -14.55 -72.96
CA SER A 677 20.26 -15.47 -72.41
C SER A 677 19.58 -16.71 -71.78
N PRO A 678 20.02 -17.95 -72.09
CA PRO A 678 19.45 -19.15 -71.49
C PRO A 678 19.52 -19.19 -69.96
N ASP A 679 20.65 -18.77 -69.38
CA ASP A 679 20.82 -18.56 -67.93
C ASP A 679 19.68 -17.73 -67.33
N ASN A 680 19.37 -16.59 -67.97
CA ASN A 680 18.36 -15.67 -67.49
C ASN A 680 16.95 -16.25 -67.70
N MET A 681 16.75 -17.06 -68.74
CA MET A 681 15.51 -17.81 -68.95
C MET A 681 15.26 -18.82 -67.81
N ILE A 682 16.29 -19.49 -67.31
CA ILE A 682 16.20 -20.39 -66.14
C ILE A 682 15.95 -19.59 -64.87
N LEU A 683 16.68 -18.49 -64.68
CA LEU A 683 16.53 -17.61 -63.53
C LEU A 683 15.12 -17.01 -63.43
N SER A 684 14.49 -16.69 -64.56
CA SER A 684 13.09 -16.21 -64.60
C SER A 684 12.09 -17.23 -64.05
N VAL A 685 12.39 -18.53 -64.21
CA VAL A 685 11.57 -19.60 -63.64
C VAL A 685 11.77 -19.66 -62.13
N ALA A 686 13.01 -19.51 -61.65
CA ALA A 686 13.29 -19.49 -60.22
C ALA A 686 12.58 -18.33 -59.50
N LEU A 687 12.51 -17.14 -60.11
CA LEU A 687 11.76 -16.00 -59.60
C LEU A 687 10.25 -16.29 -59.42
N GLN A 688 9.63 -17.10 -60.29
CA GLN A 688 8.23 -17.48 -60.13
C GLN A 688 7.95 -18.20 -58.79
N TYR A 689 8.98 -18.79 -58.19
CA TYR A 689 8.90 -19.54 -56.95
C TYR A 689 9.50 -18.79 -55.74
N GLN A 690 9.79 -17.49 -55.84
CA GLN A 690 10.39 -16.69 -54.74
C GLN A 690 9.63 -16.83 -53.41
N LYS A 691 8.30 -16.81 -53.44
CA LYS A 691 7.44 -16.98 -52.25
C LYS A 691 7.23 -18.43 -51.81
N ARG A 692 7.86 -19.40 -52.49
CA ARG A 692 7.74 -20.85 -52.26
C ARG A 692 9.10 -21.49 -51.97
N ASN A 693 9.99 -20.75 -51.30
CA ASN A 693 11.29 -21.23 -50.82
C ASN A 693 12.14 -21.84 -51.95
N PRO A 694 12.53 -21.05 -52.96
CA PRO A 694 13.22 -21.56 -54.13
C PRO A 694 14.69 -21.86 -53.80
N ILE A 695 15.28 -22.82 -54.51
CA ILE A 695 16.71 -23.05 -54.59
C ILE A 695 17.06 -23.28 -56.06
N LEU A 696 17.99 -22.50 -56.60
CA LEU A 696 18.56 -22.76 -57.91
C LEU A 696 19.74 -23.73 -57.75
N LEU A 697 19.69 -24.86 -58.45
CA LEU A 697 20.76 -25.85 -58.46
C LEU A 697 21.56 -25.66 -59.75
N THR A 698 22.78 -25.13 -59.62
CA THR A 698 23.69 -24.86 -60.73
C THR A 698 25.15 -24.87 -60.26
N ASN A 699 26.06 -25.32 -61.12
CA ASN A 699 27.51 -25.28 -60.87
C ASN A 699 28.16 -24.08 -61.59
N ASP A 700 27.39 -23.29 -62.34
CA ASP A 700 27.89 -22.08 -62.99
C ASP A 700 27.97 -20.91 -62.00
N LYS A 701 29.21 -20.44 -61.74
CA LYS A 701 29.45 -19.33 -60.80
C LYS A 701 28.80 -18.01 -61.25
N GLY A 702 28.72 -17.76 -62.55
CA GLY A 702 28.07 -16.58 -63.10
C GLY A 702 26.57 -16.61 -62.86
N LEU A 703 25.92 -17.76 -63.06
CA LEU A 703 24.50 -17.93 -62.76
C LEU A 703 24.21 -17.90 -61.25
N GLN A 704 25.10 -18.44 -60.41
CA GLN A 704 24.98 -18.33 -58.95
C GLN A 704 24.94 -16.86 -58.49
N ILE A 705 25.89 -16.04 -58.95
CA ILE A 705 25.94 -14.60 -58.61
C ILE A 705 24.66 -13.89 -59.05
N LYS A 706 24.19 -14.15 -60.28
CA LYS A 706 22.93 -13.56 -60.78
C LYS A 706 21.71 -13.97 -59.95
N ALA A 707 21.66 -15.22 -59.49
CA ALA A 707 20.57 -15.70 -58.65
C ALA A 707 20.58 -15.08 -57.25
N GLU A 708 21.76 -14.96 -56.65
CA GLU A 708 21.92 -14.31 -55.34
C GLU A 708 21.58 -12.82 -55.38
N MET A 709 21.91 -12.11 -56.47
CA MET A 709 21.48 -10.72 -56.71
C MET A 709 19.95 -10.56 -56.71
N LEU A 710 19.21 -11.62 -57.03
CA LEU A 710 17.75 -11.65 -57.04
C LEU A 710 17.15 -12.32 -55.79
N GLU A 711 17.96 -12.48 -54.75
CA GLU A 711 17.60 -13.14 -53.48
C GLU A 711 17.14 -14.60 -53.66
N ILE A 712 17.61 -15.28 -54.71
CA ILE A 712 17.37 -16.70 -54.93
C ILE A 712 18.61 -17.47 -54.52
N PRO A 713 18.54 -18.32 -53.48
CA PRO A 713 19.68 -19.14 -53.07
C PRO A 713 20.11 -20.08 -54.20
N ALA A 714 21.35 -19.92 -54.66
CA ALA A 714 21.97 -20.86 -55.59
C ALA A 714 22.86 -21.85 -54.83
N LYS A 715 22.83 -23.11 -55.23
CA LYS A 715 23.58 -24.20 -54.59
C LYS A 715 24.17 -25.13 -55.64
N THR A 716 25.31 -25.72 -55.30
CA THR A 716 25.88 -26.87 -56.02
C THR A 716 25.27 -28.18 -55.52
N ILE A 717 25.53 -29.30 -56.22
CA ILE A 717 25.03 -30.63 -55.83
C ILE A 717 25.50 -31.02 -54.41
N THR A 718 26.76 -30.74 -54.07
CA THR A 718 27.36 -31.06 -52.76
C THR A 718 26.73 -30.25 -51.64
N GLU A 719 26.53 -28.95 -51.85
CA GLU A 719 25.87 -28.06 -50.89
C GLU A 719 24.40 -28.44 -50.68
N LEU A 720 23.70 -28.80 -51.76
CA LEU A 720 22.31 -29.27 -51.66
C LEU A 720 22.24 -30.56 -50.84
N THR A 721 23.16 -31.50 -51.07
CA THR A 721 23.22 -32.76 -50.32
C THR A 721 23.53 -32.53 -48.84
N SER A 722 24.41 -31.58 -48.52
CA SER A 722 24.67 -31.13 -47.14
C SER A 722 23.40 -30.55 -46.49
N LEU A 723 22.71 -29.63 -47.17
CA LEU A 723 21.45 -29.04 -46.69
C LEU A 723 20.35 -30.08 -46.46
N LEU A 724 20.20 -31.04 -47.38
CA LEU A 724 19.21 -32.11 -47.27
C LEU A 724 19.60 -33.16 -46.22
N SER A 725 20.89 -33.43 -45.99
CA SER A 725 21.36 -34.38 -44.96
C SER A 725 21.34 -33.79 -43.54
N LEU A 726 21.62 -32.49 -43.37
CA LEU A 726 21.41 -31.76 -42.11
C LEU A 726 19.93 -31.78 -41.70
N SER A 727 19.01 -31.71 -42.67
CA SER A 727 17.57 -31.87 -42.42
C SER A 727 17.16 -33.27 -41.96
N LYS A 728 17.94 -34.32 -42.32
CA LYS A 728 17.74 -35.71 -41.86
C LYS A 728 18.36 -35.97 -40.48
N ARG A 729 19.55 -35.44 -40.16
CA ARG A 729 20.19 -35.58 -38.83
C ARG A 729 19.38 -34.94 -37.70
N ASN A 730 18.69 -33.84 -37.96
CA ASN A 730 17.79 -33.22 -36.99
C ASN A 730 16.51 -34.04 -36.72
N ARG A 731 16.16 -35.02 -37.57
CA ARG A 731 15.04 -35.94 -37.33
C ARG A 731 15.42 -37.13 -36.45
N THR A 732 16.67 -37.59 -36.46
CA THR A 732 17.13 -38.72 -35.65
C THR A 732 17.44 -38.33 -34.20
N ASN A 733 17.97 -37.13 -33.95
CA ASN A 733 18.22 -36.65 -32.58
C ASN A 733 16.93 -36.36 -31.79
N ASN A 734 15.83 -36.00 -32.47
CA ASN A 734 14.52 -35.81 -31.83
C ASN A 734 13.70 -37.10 -31.65
N ARG A 735 14.15 -38.25 -32.17
CA ARG A 735 13.54 -39.56 -31.93
C ARG A 735 14.21 -40.40 -30.84
N LYS A 736 15.39 -39.98 -30.34
CA LYS A 736 16.06 -40.60 -29.17
C LYS A 736 15.78 -39.88 -27.84
N LYS A 737 14.95 -38.83 -27.84
CA LYS A 737 14.53 -38.06 -26.65
C LYS A 737 13.01 -37.94 -26.51
N ARG A 738 12.25 -38.90 -27.05
CA ARG A 738 10.81 -39.05 -26.79
C ARG A 738 10.45 -40.51 -26.67
#